data_AF-A0AAX6SA85-F1
#
_entry.id   AF-A0AAX6SA85-F1
#
_cell.length_a   1.000
_cell.length_b   1.000
_cell.length_c   1.000
_cell.angle_alpha   90.00
_cell.angle_beta   90.00
_cell.angle_gamma   90.00
#
_symmetry.space_group_name_H-M   'P 1'
#
loop_
_entity.id
_entity.type
_entity.pdbx_description
1 polymer ?
#
loop_
_entity_poly.entity_id
_entity_poly.type
_entity_poly.pdbx_seq_one_letter_code
_entity_poly.pdbx_strand_id
1 'polypeptide(L)'
;MTVNNYWILNAQHINFTTLSVAGGFRDYQVRSGLTFLPKLSHHTSALSVVSSAVPKTWVSTDHLSIVWCKQLQLTTIRAFFDLIDADTKQITQNRKKKLSVLNHHFIRHPAKHFEENPAIISDLTGTSMWVPVKVSRWTYVAYNESDKIYFTFPLANHRKIYTHAYCQSTMLDTNSWIFGCINSTSMCQQGVDLSWKVELLPTIKGMMFMGAVSQKLFATWLGWTHLRLHSNSPSSLASIHQLWTTVSHTTKSLTLRLQDYPSLSHLVVYVPSVHGSKFVVDCEFFKKETRSIQLPVTHLFSFGLSSRKVLLNTSGLYYTLELLNFGQIYQAFKLNVVSKCSGTKEEITSIYKLHIPWSYEDSLTIAQVPSSTEISLKLHIAQPENDSHVALLKMYTSSDCQYEVTVKTSFSQILGQVVRFHGGALPAYVMSSVLLAHGGQLYSLFSAGYCLEYAAILDKEAKPYKVDPFVIMIKFLLGCKWFKELWDLLLLPELDAIVLTSQSMCFPLVSLILFLFGTCIAYWSGLLSCASVRLLSSLWLSLKRPSELPKDVRILSPDLPFLTVALLVISWATCGALAILLSYLCYLYKIVHLQASLINFKSSQSVNTKHSRRSEKKSNHYKDSAVHPLRVSAADAEDSLRMHSVLLNLLAWVVLLSMPSLAYWLKNLRYYFKLNPDPCKPLAFILIPTMAVLGNTYTVSIKSSKLLKTASQVALPLAVGVTAFGSAHLYRVLGFAFVPLLLHALCNLM
;
A
#
# COMPACT_ATOMS: atom_id res chain seq x y z
N MET A 1 -3.91 13.59 -15.96
CA MET A 1 -5.07 13.35 -15.07
C MET A 1 -4.97 11.93 -14.52
N THR A 2 -5.02 11.72 -13.21
CA THR A 2 -5.01 10.37 -12.63
C THR A 2 -6.35 9.68 -12.91
N VAL A 3 -6.36 8.35 -12.99
CA VAL A 3 -7.58 7.56 -13.25
C VAL A 3 -8.67 7.92 -12.24
N ASN A 4 -8.31 8.06 -10.95
CA ASN A 4 -9.26 8.46 -9.92
C ASN A 4 -9.83 9.86 -10.12
N ASN A 5 -9.01 10.86 -10.46
CA ASN A 5 -9.51 12.22 -10.69
C ASN A 5 -10.44 12.26 -11.91
N TYR A 6 -10.14 11.49 -12.95
CA TYR A 6 -11.03 11.34 -14.10
C TYR A 6 -12.39 10.77 -13.69
N TRP A 7 -12.41 9.67 -12.92
CA TRP A 7 -13.68 9.06 -12.47
C TRP A 7 -14.44 9.93 -11.48
N ILE A 8 -13.75 10.64 -10.57
CA ILE A 8 -14.38 11.55 -9.61
C ILE A 8 -15.03 12.73 -10.33
N LEU A 9 -14.33 13.33 -11.30
CA LEU A 9 -14.85 14.47 -12.06
C LEU A 9 -16.00 14.06 -12.99
N ASN A 10 -15.90 12.88 -13.61
CA ASN A 10 -16.95 12.37 -14.50
C ASN A 10 -18.07 11.63 -13.76
N ALA A 11 -17.98 11.44 -12.43
CA ALA A 11 -18.98 10.71 -11.65
C ALA A 11 -20.39 11.34 -11.78
N GLN A 12 -20.48 12.65 -11.99
CA GLN A 12 -21.77 13.35 -12.17
C GLN A 12 -22.49 12.96 -13.46
N HIS A 13 -21.74 12.53 -14.49
CA HIS A 13 -22.30 12.16 -15.80
C HIS A 13 -22.57 10.66 -15.95
N ILE A 14 -22.22 9.87 -14.93
CA ILE A 14 -22.29 8.40 -14.98
C ILE A 14 -23.53 7.90 -14.23
N ASN A 15 -24.52 7.40 -14.96
CA ASN A 15 -25.74 6.81 -14.39
C ASN A 15 -25.59 5.31 -14.03
N PHE A 16 -24.45 4.91 -13.47
CA PHE A 16 -24.19 3.53 -13.02
C PHE A 16 -24.25 3.42 -11.49
N THR A 17 -24.76 2.29 -11.00
CA THR A 17 -24.57 1.87 -9.60
C THR A 17 -23.22 1.17 -9.50
N THR A 18 -22.33 1.68 -8.64
CA THR A 18 -20.95 1.21 -8.55
C THR A 18 -20.70 0.59 -7.19
N LEU A 19 -20.20 -0.65 -7.18
CA LEU A 19 -19.64 -1.30 -5.99
C LEU A 19 -18.12 -1.31 -6.14
N SER A 20 -17.42 -0.74 -5.17
CA SER A 20 -15.96 -0.76 -5.09
C SER A 20 -15.52 -1.53 -3.85
N VAL A 21 -14.79 -2.62 -4.05
CA VAL A 21 -14.28 -3.48 -2.96
C VAL A 21 -12.76 -3.43 -2.93
N ALA A 22 -12.17 -3.03 -1.79
CA ALA A 22 -10.72 -3.02 -1.57
C ALA A 22 -10.22 -4.25 -0.81
N GLY A 23 -8.96 -4.65 -1.02
CA GLY A 23 -8.37 -5.81 -0.33
C GLY A 23 -7.98 -5.57 1.14
N GLY A 24 -7.83 -4.31 1.55
CA GLY A 24 -7.46 -3.94 2.92
C GLY A 24 -5.95 -3.91 3.16
N PHE A 25 -5.52 -4.26 4.37
CA PHE A 25 -4.12 -4.13 4.79
C PHE A 25 -3.14 -5.01 4.01
N ARG A 26 -3.56 -6.21 3.57
CA ARG A 26 -2.73 -7.14 2.79
C ARG A 26 -2.54 -6.72 1.33
N ASP A 27 -3.38 -5.83 0.82
CA ASP A 27 -3.17 -5.22 -0.49
C ASP A 27 -2.14 -4.08 -0.38
N TYR A 28 -0.91 -4.38 -0.82
CA TYR A 28 0.18 -3.42 -0.90
C TYR A 28 0.29 -2.74 -2.27
N GLN A 29 -0.38 -3.29 -3.31
CA GLN A 29 -0.30 -2.77 -4.67
C GLN A 29 -1.36 -1.69 -4.90
N VAL A 30 -2.60 -1.93 -4.44
CA VAL A 30 -3.70 -0.99 -4.49
C VAL A 30 -4.09 -0.59 -3.07
N ARG A 31 -3.82 0.66 -2.72
CA ARG A 31 -4.23 1.21 -1.42
C ARG A 31 -5.76 1.32 -1.37
N SER A 32 -6.38 0.86 -0.28
CA SER A 32 -7.84 0.94 -0.08
C SER A 32 -8.41 2.35 -0.26
N GLY A 33 -7.67 3.39 0.17
CA GLY A 33 -8.09 4.78 -0.03
C GLY A 33 -8.24 5.22 -1.49
N LEU A 34 -7.57 4.56 -2.43
CA LEU A 34 -7.72 4.83 -3.86
C LEU A 34 -8.98 4.18 -4.46
N THR A 35 -9.61 3.25 -3.74
CA THR A 35 -10.85 2.58 -4.18
C THR A 35 -12.10 3.29 -3.64
N PHE A 36 -11.92 4.25 -2.74
CA PHE A 36 -13.00 4.97 -2.12
C PHE A 36 -13.57 6.00 -3.09
N LEU A 37 -14.88 5.93 -3.30
CA LEU A 37 -15.60 6.87 -4.14
C LEU A 37 -16.26 7.90 -3.21
N PRO A 38 -15.90 9.19 -3.31
CA PRO A 38 -16.50 10.21 -2.46
C PRO A 38 -18.01 10.25 -2.68
N LYS A 39 -18.78 10.15 -1.59
CA LYS A 39 -20.23 10.37 -1.61
C LYS A 39 -20.48 11.85 -1.87
N LEU A 40 -20.53 12.27 -3.14
CA LEU A 40 -21.01 13.62 -3.46
C LEU A 40 -22.46 13.73 -2.97
N SER A 41 -22.77 14.86 -2.34
CA SER A 41 -24.03 15.16 -1.63
C SER A 41 -25.32 14.89 -2.41
N HIS A 42 -25.25 14.70 -3.74
CA HIS A 42 -26.39 14.47 -4.60
C HIS A 42 -26.50 13.04 -5.21
N HIS A 43 -25.49 12.17 -5.07
CA HIS A 43 -25.51 10.83 -5.68
C HIS A 43 -25.05 9.71 -4.75
N THR A 44 -26.02 8.90 -4.30
CA THR A 44 -25.87 7.70 -3.45
C THR A 44 -25.62 6.41 -4.24
N SER A 45 -25.20 6.47 -5.51
CA SER A 45 -25.06 5.28 -6.39
C SER A 45 -23.80 4.45 -6.14
N ALA A 46 -22.86 4.95 -5.35
CA ALA A 46 -21.58 4.30 -5.13
C ALA A 46 -21.49 3.74 -3.70
N LEU A 47 -21.07 2.48 -3.58
CA LEU A 47 -20.76 1.82 -2.32
C LEU A 47 -19.28 1.42 -2.34
N SER A 48 -18.53 1.84 -1.32
CA SER A 48 -17.13 1.48 -1.13
C SER A 48 -16.98 0.72 0.18
N VAL A 49 -16.31 -0.43 0.14
CA VAL A 49 -16.10 -1.31 1.30
C VAL A 49 -14.76 -2.04 1.22
N VAL A 50 -14.17 -2.38 2.36
CA VAL A 50 -12.99 -3.26 2.40
C VAL A 50 -13.41 -4.72 2.58
N SER A 51 -12.70 -5.66 1.96
CA SER A 51 -13.03 -7.10 1.98
C SER A 51 -13.17 -7.66 3.41
N SER A 52 -12.39 -7.15 4.37
CA SER A 52 -12.48 -7.53 5.78
C SER A 52 -13.76 -7.04 6.48
N ALA A 53 -14.39 -5.99 5.96
CA ALA A 53 -15.64 -5.45 6.48
C ALA A 53 -16.87 -6.17 5.91
N VAL A 54 -16.73 -6.82 4.75
CA VAL A 54 -17.83 -7.54 4.10
C VAL A 54 -18.26 -8.73 4.97
N PRO A 55 -19.56 -8.82 5.33
CA PRO A 55 -20.10 -9.96 6.08
C PRO A 55 -19.76 -11.29 5.41
N LYS A 56 -19.43 -12.31 6.21
CA LYS A 56 -18.97 -13.64 5.75
C LYS A 56 -17.63 -13.66 5.01
N THR A 57 -16.97 -12.51 4.80
CA THR A 57 -15.64 -12.43 4.19
C THR A 57 -14.53 -12.22 5.21
N TRP A 58 -14.63 -11.25 6.13
CA TRP A 58 -13.76 -11.02 7.31
C TRP A 58 -12.22 -11.07 7.13
N VAL A 59 -11.70 -11.44 5.98
CA VAL A 59 -10.29 -11.65 5.66
C VAL A 59 -9.84 -10.52 4.75
N SER A 60 -8.71 -9.89 5.11
CA SER A 60 -8.02 -8.99 4.19
C SER A 60 -7.37 -9.81 3.09
N THR A 61 -7.52 -9.35 1.85
CA THR A 61 -6.98 -9.98 0.65
C THR A 61 -5.83 -9.14 0.09
N ASP A 62 -4.85 -9.80 -0.52
CA ASP A 62 -3.85 -9.10 -1.33
C ASP A 62 -4.40 -8.83 -2.73
N HIS A 63 -3.70 -7.99 -3.50
CA HIS A 63 -4.15 -7.57 -4.82
C HIS A 63 -4.39 -8.73 -5.79
N LEU A 64 -3.53 -9.75 -5.76
CA LEU A 64 -3.61 -10.88 -6.67
C LEU A 64 -4.73 -11.83 -6.27
N SER A 65 -5.06 -11.91 -4.98
CA SER A 65 -6.01 -12.88 -4.45
C SER A 65 -7.42 -12.33 -4.22
N ILE A 66 -7.64 -11.02 -4.30
CA ILE A 66 -8.96 -10.40 -4.01
C ILE A 66 -10.09 -11.02 -4.85
N VAL A 67 -9.88 -11.18 -6.17
CA VAL A 67 -10.88 -11.78 -7.08
C VAL A 67 -11.00 -13.30 -6.91
N TRP A 68 -10.02 -13.94 -6.28
CA TRP A 68 -9.99 -15.39 -6.03
C TRP A 68 -10.43 -15.77 -4.61
N CYS A 69 -10.71 -14.78 -3.76
CA CYS A 69 -11.17 -15.02 -2.41
C CYS A 69 -12.56 -15.65 -2.42
N LYS A 70 -12.65 -16.96 -2.15
CA LYS A 70 -13.90 -17.71 -2.18
C LYS A 70 -15.01 -17.10 -1.31
N GLN A 71 -14.66 -16.52 -0.16
CA GLN A 71 -15.64 -15.87 0.70
C GLN A 71 -16.27 -14.64 0.02
N LEU A 72 -15.45 -13.79 -0.59
CA LEU A 72 -15.90 -12.62 -1.34
C LEU A 72 -16.67 -13.03 -2.62
N GLN A 73 -16.20 -14.07 -3.32
CA GLN A 73 -16.89 -14.62 -4.49
C GLN A 73 -18.30 -15.10 -4.13
N LEU A 74 -18.46 -15.88 -3.06
CA LEU A 74 -19.77 -16.37 -2.63
C LEU A 74 -20.72 -15.25 -2.24
N THR A 75 -20.24 -14.20 -1.56
CA THR A 75 -21.06 -13.01 -1.26
C THR A 75 -21.45 -12.28 -2.53
N THR A 76 -20.54 -12.14 -3.51
CA THR A 76 -20.81 -11.50 -4.80
C THR A 76 -21.83 -12.29 -5.63
N ILE A 77 -21.69 -13.62 -5.69
CA ILE A 77 -22.60 -14.51 -6.42
C ILE A 77 -24.01 -14.41 -5.83
N ARG A 78 -24.17 -14.46 -4.50
CA ARG A 78 -25.47 -14.30 -3.84
C ARG A 78 -26.10 -12.93 -4.17
N ALA A 79 -25.31 -11.87 -4.11
CA ALA A 79 -25.78 -10.54 -4.51
C ALA A 79 -26.24 -10.50 -5.97
N PHE A 80 -25.52 -11.15 -6.89
CA PHE A 80 -25.95 -11.23 -8.29
C PHE A 80 -27.26 -11.99 -8.48
N PHE A 81 -27.48 -13.10 -7.76
CA PHE A 81 -28.76 -13.80 -7.80
C PHE A 81 -29.90 -12.93 -7.28
N ASP A 82 -29.70 -12.20 -6.17
CA ASP A 82 -30.73 -11.34 -5.59
C ASP A 82 -30.98 -10.05 -6.41
N LEU A 83 -30.07 -9.70 -7.32
CA LEU A 83 -30.24 -8.61 -8.30
C LEU A 83 -31.06 -9.03 -9.52
N ILE A 84 -31.24 -10.33 -9.77
CA ILE A 84 -32.05 -10.82 -10.87
C ILE A 84 -33.52 -10.57 -10.54
N ASP A 85 -34.19 -9.89 -11.46
CA ASP A 85 -35.61 -9.65 -11.40
C ASP A 85 -36.37 -10.92 -11.81
N ALA A 86 -37.34 -11.33 -10.99
CA ALA A 86 -38.03 -12.60 -11.16
C ALA A 86 -38.89 -12.65 -12.43
N ASP A 87 -39.39 -11.49 -12.89
CA ASP A 87 -40.28 -11.40 -14.05
C ASP A 87 -39.47 -11.33 -15.34
N THR A 88 -38.46 -10.45 -15.38
CA THR A 88 -37.65 -10.23 -16.59
C THR A 88 -36.51 -11.24 -16.76
N LYS A 89 -36.15 -11.97 -15.70
CA LYS A 89 -34.96 -12.84 -15.64
C LYS A 89 -33.64 -12.12 -15.96
N GLN A 90 -33.63 -10.78 -15.91
CA GLN A 90 -32.46 -9.95 -16.11
C GLN A 90 -32.08 -9.23 -14.82
N ILE A 91 -30.89 -8.64 -14.77
CA ILE A 91 -30.48 -7.77 -13.66
C ILE A 91 -31.46 -6.59 -13.60
N THR A 92 -32.08 -6.38 -12.43
CA THR A 92 -33.05 -5.30 -12.21
C THR A 92 -32.50 -3.95 -12.65
N GLN A 93 -33.31 -3.12 -13.30
CA GLN A 93 -32.93 -1.73 -13.62
C GLN A 93 -33.20 -0.77 -12.46
N ASN A 94 -33.98 -1.21 -11.44
CA ASN A 94 -34.35 -0.38 -10.31
C ASN A 94 -33.14 -0.09 -9.41
N ARG A 95 -32.67 1.17 -9.41
CA ARG A 95 -31.53 1.64 -8.62
C ARG A 95 -31.72 1.43 -7.11
N LYS A 96 -32.95 1.57 -6.59
CA LYS A 96 -33.23 1.37 -5.16
C LYS A 96 -33.06 -0.10 -4.79
N LYS A 97 -33.57 -1.02 -5.62
CA LYS A 97 -33.39 -2.47 -5.44
C LYS A 97 -31.91 -2.84 -5.50
N LYS A 98 -31.16 -2.33 -6.50
CA LYS A 98 -29.70 -2.53 -6.60
C LYS A 98 -28.98 -2.18 -5.30
N LEU A 99 -29.21 -0.97 -4.78
CA LEU A 99 -28.57 -0.51 -3.56
C LEU A 99 -29.03 -1.29 -2.32
N SER A 100 -30.29 -1.70 -2.25
CA SER A 100 -30.80 -2.52 -1.13
C SER A 100 -30.10 -3.89 -1.07
N VAL A 101 -30.00 -4.57 -2.21
CA VAL A 101 -29.29 -5.86 -2.33
C VAL A 101 -27.80 -5.71 -1.98
N LEU A 102 -27.14 -4.68 -2.53
CA LEU A 102 -25.73 -4.42 -2.24
C LEU A 102 -25.50 -4.11 -0.75
N ASN A 103 -26.34 -3.30 -0.11
CA ASN A 103 -26.24 -3.03 1.32
C ASN A 103 -26.45 -4.30 2.17
N HIS A 104 -27.39 -5.16 1.79
CA HIS A 104 -27.65 -6.42 2.48
C HIS A 104 -26.43 -7.35 2.46
N HIS A 105 -25.78 -7.52 1.30
CA HIS A 105 -24.66 -8.46 1.17
C HIS A 105 -23.31 -7.88 1.61
N PHE A 106 -23.05 -6.60 1.34
CA PHE A 106 -21.72 -6.00 1.53
C PHE A 106 -21.56 -5.15 2.79
N ILE A 107 -22.65 -4.67 3.40
CA ILE A 107 -22.58 -3.82 4.60
C ILE A 107 -23.16 -4.51 5.82
N ARG A 108 -24.38 -5.07 5.71
CA ARG A 108 -25.06 -5.70 6.85
C ARG A 108 -25.90 -6.89 6.42
N HIS A 109 -25.41 -8.08 6.77
CA HIS A 109 -26.11 -9.35 6.50
C HIS A 109 -26.67 -9.94 7.80
N PRO A 110 -28.00 -9.97 8.01
CA PRO A 110 -28.64 -10.42 9.25
C PRO A 110 -28.83 -11.95 9.33
N ALA A 111 -27.98 -12.74 8.67
CA ALA A 111 -28.14 -14.19 8.49
C ALA A 111 -29.39 -14.67 7.70
N LYS A 112 -30.29 -13.76 7.31
CA LYS A 112 -31.47 -14.05 6.47
C LYS A 112 -31.20 -13.83 4.99
N HIS A 113 -32.03 -14.43 4.14
CA HIS A 113 -32.06 -14.14 2.70
C HIS A 113 -32.52 -12.70 2.46
N PHE A 114 -32.16 -12.13 1.31
CA PHE A 114 -32.66 -10.82 0.92
C PHE A 114 -34.16 -10.92 0.61
N GLU A 115 -34.94 -10.04 1.21
CA GLU A 115 -36.35 -9.84 0.91
C GLU A 115 -36.57 -8.37 0.59
N GLU A 116 -37.25 -8.08 -0.52
CA GLU A 116 -37.48 -6.70 -0.96
C GLU A 116 -38.43 -5.95 -0.02
N ASN A 117 -39.46 -6.64 0.47
CA ASN A 117 -40.40 -6.17 1.48
C ASN A 117 -40.49 -7.23 2.59
N PRO A 118 -39.56 -7.23 3.57
CA PRO A 118 -39.55 -8.26 4.59
C PRO A 118 -40.82 -8.17 5.46
N ALA A 119 -41.40 -9.32 5.78
CA ALA A 119 -42.46 -9.39 6.79
C ALA A 119 -41.85 -9.03 8.15
N ILE A 120 -42.06 -7.80 8.57
CA ILE A 120 -41.55 -7.29 9.86
C ILE A 120 -42.35 -7.87 11.01
N ILE A 121 -43.63 -8.19 10.79
CA ILE A 121 -44.53 -8.76 11.80
C ILE A 121 -44.61 -10.27 11.56
N SER A 122 -44.41 -11.04 12.62
CA SER A 122 -44.53 -12.50 12.64
C SER A 122 -45.60 -12.91 13.64
N ASP A 123 -46.47 -13.82 13.22
CA ASP A 123 -47.42 -14.49 14.12
C ASP A 123 -46.66 -15.55 14.94
N LEU A 124 -46.70 -15.41 16.26
CA LEU A 124 -46.01 -16.27 17.22
C LEU A 124 -46.95 -17.38 17.75
N THR A 125 -47.97 -17.74 16.95
CA THR A 125 -49.05 -18.64 17.34
C THR A 125 -48.59 -20.10 17.41
N GLY A 126 -48.81 -20.76 18.55
CA GLY A 126 -48.57 -22.19 18.74
C GLY A 126 -48.62 -22.63 20.20
N THR A 127 -48.75 -23.94 20.44
CA THR A 127 -48.59 -24.57 21.75
C THR A 127 -47.11 -24.65 22.11
N SER A 128 -46.54 -23.53 22.55
CA SER A 128 -45.14 -23.40 22.96
C SER A 128 -45.05 -23.00 24.42
N MET A 129 -43.98 -23.41 25.10
CA MET A 129 -43.74 -23.00 26.48
C MET A 129 -43.28 -21.53 26.52
N TRP A 130 -43.92 -20.71 27.34
CA TRP A 130 -43.55 -19.29 27.54
C TRP A 130 -42.97 -19.11 28.94
N VAL A 131 -41.74 -18.60 29.03
CA VAL A 131 -41.01 -18.43 30.30
C VAL A 131 -40.66 -16.97 30.53
N PRO A 132 -41.20 -16.31 31.57
CA PRO A 132 -40.86 -14.92 31.88
C PRO A 132 -39.49 -14.82 32.57
N VAL A 133 -38.61 -13.97 32.05
CA VAL A 133 -37.26 -13.71 32.56
C VAL A 133 -37.19 -12.29 33.10
N LYS A 134 -36.97 -12.16 34.41
CA LYS A 134 -36.91 -10.85 35.11
C LYS A 134 -35.47 -10.38 35.40
N VAL A 135 -34.49 -11.25 35.19
CA VAL A 135 -33.07 -10.93 35.44
C VAL A 135 -32.51 -10.06 34.31
N SER A 136 -31.57 -9.19 34.66
CA SER A 136 -30.90 -8.30 33.69
C SER A 136 -29.85 -9.03 32.85
N ARG A 137 -29.33 -10.16 33.35
CA ARG A 137 -28.39 -11.03 32.64
C ARG A 137 -28.94 -12.44 32.63
N TRP A 138 -29.00 -13.04 31.45
CA TRP A 138 -29.58 -14.36 31.23
C TRP A 138 -28.71 -15.13 30.24
N THR A 139 -28.34 -16.34 30.62
CA THR A 139 -27.60 -17.28 29.77
C THR A 139 -28.38 -18.58 29.76
N TYR A 140 -28.59 -19.11 28.58
CA TYR A 140 -29.26 -20.39 28.38
C TYR A 140 -28.42 -21.27 27.47
N VAL A 141 -28.11 -22.45 27.97
CA VAL A 141 -27.33 -23.47 27.27
C VAL A 141 -28.26 -24.65 27.03
N ALA A 142 -28.54 -24.92 25.77
CA ALA A 142 -29.38 -26.04 25.38
C ALA A 142 -28.54 -27.22 24.92
N TYR A 143 -28.95 -28.42 25.35
CA TYR A 143 -28.45 -29.70 24.86
C TYR A 143 -29.66 -30.57 24.58
N ASN A 144 -29.89 -30.96 23.33
CA ASN A 144 -31.01 -31.83 22.94
C ASN A 144 -32.38 -31.34 23.47
N GLU A 145 -32.77 -30.10 23.16
CA GLU A 145 -34.03 -29.52 23.59
C GLU A 145 -35.22 -30.07 22.77
N SER A 146 -36.20 -30.69 23.42
CA SER A 146 -37.36 -31.28 22.74
C SER A 146 -38.47 -30.28 22.45
N ASP A 147 -38.58 -29.23 23.27
CA ASP A 147 -39.70 -28.29 23.21
C ASP A 147 -39.33 -26.95 22.59
N LYS A 148 -40.33 -26.28 22.01
CA LYS A 148 -40.21 -24.89 21.54
C LYS A 148 -40.47 -23.96 22.72
N ILE A 149 -39.46 -23.17 23.08
CA ILE A 149 -39.52 -22.29 24.26
C ILE A 149 -39.38 -20.83 23.84
N TYR A 150 -40.24 -19.96 24.36
CA TYR A 150 -40.15 -18.52 24.22
C TYR A 150 -39.83 -17.88 25.57
N PHE A 151 -38.66 -17.27 25.68
CA PHE A 151 -38.27 -16.49 26.85
C PHE A 151 -38.71 -15.04 26.68
N THR A 152 -39.42 -14.49 27.66
CA THR A 152 -39.98 -13.13 27.58
C THR A 152 -39.37 -12.20 28.63
N PHE A 153 -38.85 -11.06 28.18
CA PHE A 153 -38.26 -10.04 29.02
C PHE A 153 -39.17 -8.80 29.05
N PRO A 154 -39.77 -8.45 30.20
CA PRO A 154 -40.71 -7.33 30.30
C PRO A 154 -39.99 -5.99 30.21
N LEU A 155 -40.20 -5.23 29.12
CA LEU A 155 -39.45 -4.00 28.84
C LEU A 155 -39.87 -2.82 29.73
N ALA A 156 -41.08 -2.83 30.29
CA ALA A 156 -41.60 -1.73 31.12
C ALA A 156 -40.71 -1.40 32.33
N ASN A 157 -40.21 -2.44 33.02
CA ASN A 157 -39.30 -2.26 34.16
C ASN A 157 -37.86 -2.02 33.69
N HIS A 158 -37.42 -2.77 32.66
CA HIS A 158 -36.05 -2.66 32.16
C HIS A 158 -35.75 -1.29 31.57
N ARG A 159 -36.70 -0.61 30.93
CA ARG A 159 -36.51 0.75 30.37
C ARG A 159 -36.24 1.84 31.40
N LYS A 160 -36.71 1.65 32.65
CA LYS A 160 -36.45 2.62 33.73
C LYS A 160 -35.01 2.57 34.22
N ILE A 161 -34.39 1.38 34.13
CA ILE A 161 -33.08 1.10 34.72
C ILE A 161 -31.99 1.06 33.63
N TYR A 162 -32.31 0.52 32.46
CA TYR A 162 -31.38 0.22 31.39
C TYR A 162 -31.72 0.99 30.12
N THR A 163 -30.68 1.22 29.31
CA THR A 163 -30.80 1.99 28.05
C THR A 163 -30.71 1.10 26.83
N HIS A 164 -29.97 -0.02 26.94
CA HIS A 164 -29.67 -0.93 25.85
C HIS A 164 -29.87 -2.38 26.30
N ALA A 165 -30.16 -3.24 25.32
CA ALA A 165 -30.15 -4.68 25.45
C ALA A 165 -29.18 -5.26 24.41
N TYR A 166 -28.34 -6.21 24.84
CA TYR A 166 -27.47 -6.99 23.97
C TYR A 166 -27.83 -8.46 24.10
N CYS A 167 -28.05 -9.13 22.98
CA CYS A 167 -28.23 -10.57 22.94
C CYS A 167 -27.31 -11.17 21.89
N GLN A 168 -26.74 -12.33 22.18
CA GLN A 168 -25.96 -13.11 21.25
C GLN A 168 -26.41 -14.57 21.25
N SER A 169 -26.37 -15.20 20.08
CA SER A 169 -26.56 -16.63 19.95
C SER A 169 -25.38 -17.25 19.23
N THR A 170 -24.82 -18.30 19.81
CA THR A 170 -23.70 -19.07 19.25
C THR A 170 -24.20 -20.46 18.86
N MET A 171 -23.96 -20.85 17.61
CA MET A 171 -24.40 -22.14 17.03
C MET A 171 -25.92 -22.36 16.96
N LEU A 172 -26.71 -21.28 16.98
CA LEU A 172 -28.16 -21.35 16.75
C LEU A 172 -28.47 -21.33 15.25
N ASP A 173 -29.09 -22.40 14.75
CA ASP A 173 -29.36 -22.57 13.32
C ASP A 173 -30.51 -21.68 12.80
N THR A 174 -31.49 -21.33 13.64
CA THR A 174 -32.66 -20.54 13.22
C THR A 174 -32.31 -19.09 12.87
N ASN A 175 -32.84 -18.60 11.75
CA ASN A 175 -32.57 -17.22 11.29
C ASN A 175 -33.43 -16.17 12.01
N SER A 176 -34.63 -16.56 12.44
CA SER A 176 -35.52 -15.76 13.29
C SER A 176 -35.54 -16.34 14.69
N TRP A 177 -34.98 -15.61 15.64
CA TRP A 177 -34.80 -16.07 17.02
C TRP A 177 -35.07 -15.00 18.06
N ILE A 178 -35.26 -13.74 17.65
CA ILE A 178 -35.52 -12.64 18.57
C ILE A 178 -36.60 -11.72 18.01
N PHE A 179 -37.63 -11.50 18.82
CA PHE A 179 -38.84 -10.80 18.45
C PHE A 179 -39.17 -9.72 19.49
N GLY A 180 -39.84 -8.66 19.06
CA GLY A 180 -40.39 -7.62 19.92
C GLY A 180 -41.90 -7.75 19.98
N CYS A 181 -42.47 -8.01 21.15
CA CYS A 181 -43.91 -8.17 21.28
C CYS A 181 -44.66 -6.83 21.21
N ILE A 182 -45.72 -6.76 20.40
CA ILE A 182 -46.60 -5.60 20.34
C ILE A 182 -47.79 -5.86 21.27
N ASN A 183 -47.93 -5.02 22.30
CA ASN A 183 -49.13 -4.91 23.15
C ASN A 183 -49.71 -6.24 23.69
N SER A 184 -48.99 -6.91 24.59
CA SER A 184 -49.49 -8.08 25.34
C SER A 184 -49.01 -8.10 26.79
N THR A 185 -49.80 -8.75 27.66
CA THR A 185 -49.60 -8.92 29.11
C THR A 185 -48.83 -10.20 29.48
N SER A 186 -48.91 -11.29 28.72
CA SER A 186 -48.23 -12.56 29.05
C SER A 186 -47.82 -13.43 27.85
N MET A 187 -48.66 -13.57 26.83
CA MET A 187 -48.36 -14.35 25.61
C MET A 187 -48.37 -13.45 24.38
N CYS A 188 -47.29 -13.48 23.60
CA CYS A 188 -47.21 -12.67 22.40
C CYS A 188 -47.88 -13.36 21.22
N GLN A 189 -48.95 -12.77 20.66
CA GLN A 189 -49.58 -13.28 19.44
C GLN A 189 -48.89 -12.74 18.19
N GLN A 190 -48.58 -11.43 18.18
CA GLN A 190 -47.89 -10.75 17.08
C GLN A 190 -46.63 -10.04 17.58
N GLY A 191 -45.52 -10.34 16.92
CA GLY A 191 -44.21 -9.76 17.26
C GLY A 191 -43.49 -9.19 16.05
N VAL A 192 -42.74 -8.11 16.27
CA VAL A 192 -41.78 -7.56 15.32
C VAL A 192 -40.55 -8.46 15.30
N ASP A 193 -40.18 -9.00 14.13
CA ASP A 193 -38.96 -9.79 13.99
C ASP A 193 -37.72 -8.87 14.05
N LEU A 194 -37.04 -8.89 15.19
CA LEU A 194 -35.84 -8.09 15.45
C LEU A 194 -34.57 -8.77 14.90
N SER A 195 -34.66 -10.02 14.42
CA SER A 195 -33.52 -10.72 13.82
C SER A 195 -33.04 -10.04 12.52
N TRP A 196 -33.85 -9.23 11.86
CA TRP A 196 -33.41 -8.38 10.73
C TRP A 196 -32.34 -7.34 11.11
N LYS A 197 -32.16 -7.07 12.41
CA LYS A 197 -31.15 -6.16 12.94
C LYS A 197 -29.92 -6.88 13.49
N VAL A 198 -29.84 -8.20 13.35
CA VAL A 198 -28.68 -8.97 13.79
C VAL A 198 -27.44 -8.62 12.96
N GLU A 199 -26.29 -8.65 13.61
CA GLU A 199 -24.96 -8.59 13.02
C GLU A 199 -24.31 -9.98 13.11
N LEU A 200 -23.61 -10.39 12.05
CA LEU A 200 -22.88 -11.65 12.01
C LEU A 200 -21.43 -11.48 12.44
N LEU A 201 -20.98 -12.34 13.34
CA LEU A 201 -19.60 -12.41 13.84
C LEU A 201 -19.00 -13.80 13.58
N PRO A 202 -17.69 -13.89 13.30
CA PRO A 202 -17.00 -15.17 13.07
C PRO A 202 -16.72 -15.92 14.38
N THR A 203 -16.92 -17.24 14.41
CA THR A 203 -16.83 -18.03 15.66
C THR A 203 -15.49 -18.74 15.86
N ILE A 204 -14.71 -19.06 14.81
CA ILE A 204 -13.47 -19.87 14.94
C ILE A 204 -12.28 -19.26 14.19
N LYS A 205 -11.13 -19.15 14.87
CA LYS A 205 -9.85 -18.63 14.33
C LYS A 205 -9.30 -19.45 13.15
N GLY A 206 -9.52 -20.77 13.15
CA GLY A 206 -9.07 -21.70 12.09
C GLY A 206 -9.70 -21.43 10.71
N MET A 207 -10.89 -20.85 10.67
CA MET A 207 -11.60 -20.58 9.41
C MET A 207 -10.99 -19.38 8.65
N MET A 208 -10.36 -18.42 9.36
CA MET A 208 -9.54 -17.37 8.74
C MET A 208 -8.25 -17.91 8.11
N PHE A 209 -7.67 -18.99 8.68
CA PHE A 209 -6.42 -19.58 8.18
C PHE A 209 -6.64 -20.47 6.96
N MET A 210 -7.72 -21.25 6.89
CA MET A 210 -8.00 -22.10 5.72
C MET A 210 -8.24 -21.31 4.42
N GLY A 211 -8.79 -20.10 4.50
CA GLY A 211 -8.87 -19.18 3.35
C GLY A 211 -7.48 -18.72 2.84
N ALA A 212 -6.49 -18.60 3.74
CA ALA A 212 -5.15 -18.16 3.41
C ALA A 212 -4.23 -19.29 2.87
N VAL A 213 -4.46 -20.55 3.29
CA VAL A 213 -3.65 -21.71 2.82
C VAL A 213 -3.95 -22.05 1.35
N SER A 214 -5.20 -21.85 0.90
CA SER A 214 -5.56 -21.99 -0.52
C SER A 214 -4.85 -20.96 -1.42
N GLN A 215 -4.60 -19.74 -0.94
CA GLN A 215 -3.99 -18.65 -1.73
C GLN A 215 -2.51 -18.90 -2.07
N LYS A 216 -1.72 -19.43 -1.14
CA LYS A 216 -0.29 -19.73 -1.39
C LYS A 216 -0.10 -20.95 -2.30
N LEU A 217 -1.00 -21.93 -2.22
CA LEU A 217 -0.97 -23.12 -3.08
C LEU A 217 -1.49 -22.83 -4.50
N PHE A 218 -2.43 -21.90 -4.70
CA PHE A 218 -2.85 -21.54 -6.06
C PHE A 218 -1.85 -20.64 -6.79
N ALA A 219 -1.18 -19.73 -6.08
CA ALA A 219 -0.20 -18.82 -6.69
C ALA A 219 1.07 -19.53 -7.19
N THR A 220 1.44 -20.67 -6.61
CA THR A 220 2.57 -21.51 -7.08
C THR A 220 2.22 -22.42 -8.26
N TRP A 221 0.94 -22.52 -8.63
CA TRP A 221 0.43 -23.45 -9.66
C TRP A 221 -0.04 -22.76 -10.96
N LEU A 222 0.51 -21.58 -11.27
CA LEU A 222 0.27 -20.84 -12.52
C LEU A 222 0.96 -21.51 -13.74
N GLY A 223 0.48 -22.70 -14.10
CA GLY A 223 0.86 -23.42 -15.33
C GLY A 223 -0.27 -24.23 -15.98
N TRP A 224 -1.42 -24.38 -15.32
CA TRP A 224 -2.51 -25.23 -15.79
C TRP A 224 -3.79 -24.40 -15.86
N THR A 225 -4.30 -24.17 -17.08
CA THR A 225 -5.54 -23.40 -17.33
C THR A 225 -6.80 -24.24 -17.12
N HIS A 226 -6.67 -25.57 -16.96
CA HIS A 226 -7.79 -26.47 -16.69
C HIS A 226 -7.38 -27.57 -15.71
N LEU A 227 -8.01 -27.60 -14.54
CA LEU A 227 -8.01 -28.78 -13.67
C LEU A 227 -9.23 -29.64 -14.05
N ARG A 228 -9.07 -30.60 -14.96
CA ARG A 228 -10.11 -31.60 -15.25
C ARG A 228 -10.01 -32.70 -14.18
N LEU A 229 -10.77 -32.56 -13.10
CA LEU A 229 -10.98 -33.65 -12.15
C LEU A 229 -11.98 -34.64 -12.76
N HIS A 230 -11.46 -35.78 -13.24
CA HIS A 230 -12.31 -36.94 -13.55
C HIS A 230 -12.72 -37.57 -12.22
N SER A 231 -13.97 -37.38 -11.81
CA SER A 231 -14.59 -38.16 -10.73
C SER A 231 -15.75 -38.94 -11.33
N ASN A 232 -15.64 -40.28 -11.29
CA ASN A 232 -16.69 -41.19 -11.77
C ASN A 232 -17.77 -41.45 -10.70
N SER A 233 -17.90 -40.61 -9.66
CA SER A 233 -18.99 -40.71 -8.70
C SER A 233 -19.56 -39.35 -8.27
N PRO A 234 -20.87 -39.12 -8.37
CA PRO A 234 -21.51 -37.88 -7.93
C PRO A 234 -21.48 -37.67 -6.41
N SER A 235 -21.13 -38.70 -5.62
CA SER A 235 -21.04 -38.64 -4.17
C SER A 235 -19.77 -37.96 -3.64
N SER A 236 -18.66 -37.92 -4.38
CA SER A 236 -17.40 -37.31 -3.89
C SER A 236 -17.36 -35.78 -4.04
N LEU A 237 -17.98 -35.24 -5.09
CA LEU A 237 -18.19 -33.80 -5.29
C LEU A 237 -19.18 -33.23 -4.29
N ALA A 238 -20.24 -33.99 -3.98
CA ALA A 238 -21.16 -33.67 -2.89
C ALA A 238 -20.41 -33.64 -1.56
N SER A 239 -19.56 -34.62 -1.24
CA SER A 239 -18.80 -34.65 0.01
C SER A 239 -17.80 -33.49 0.18
N ILE A 240 -17.12 -33.05 -0.88
CA ILE A 240 -16.19 -31.90 -0.81
C ILE A 240 -16.96 -30.57 -0.77
N HIS A 241 -18.06 -30.47 -1.52
CA HIS A 241 -18.98 -29.34 -1.40
C HIS A 241 -19.59 -29.30 0.00
N GLN A 242 -19.97 -30.44 0.58
CA GLN A 242 -20.59 -30.59 1.89
C GLN A 242 -19.61 -30.37 3.05
N LEU A 243 -18.33 -30.71 2.88
CA LEU A 243 -17.24 -30.31 3.79
C LEU A 243 -16.98 -28.79 3.80
N TRP A 244 -17.36 -28.06 2.74
CA TRP A 244 -17.12 -26.62 2.57
C TRP A 244 -18.39 -25.74 2.58
N THR A 245 -19.57 -26.33 2.44
CA THR A 245 -20.89 -25.76 2.76
C THR A 245 -21.29 -26.05 4.19
N THR A 246 -20.41 -26.69 4.97
CA THR A 246 -20.52 -26.70 6.42
C THR A 246 -20.79 -25.27 6.86
N VAL A 247 -22.01 -25.09 7.36
CA VAL A 247 -22.54 -23.90 8.00
C VAL A 247 -21.38 -23.21 8.68
N SER A 248 -20.96 -22.06 8.14
CA SER A 248 -20.01 -21.22 8.83
C SER A 248 -20.60 -20.99 10.20
N HIS A 249 -20.03 -21.61 11.24
CA HIS A 249 -20.45 -21.34 12.60
C HIS A 249 -20.21 -19.85 12.79
N THR A 250 -21.31 -19.10 12.89
CA THR A 250 -21.31 -17.65 13.05
C THR A 250 -22.11 -17.31 14.28
N THR A 251 -21.57 -16.40 15.08
CA THR A 251 -22.27 -15.85 16.22
C THR A 251 -23.17 -14.73 15.71
N LYS A 252 -24.45 -14.81 16.02
CA LYS A 252 -25.45 -13.78 15.73
C LYS A 252 -25.49 -12.85 16.93
N SER A 253 -25.20 -11.58 16.76
CA SER A 253 -25.25 -10.59 17.83
C SER A 253 -26.26 -9.49 17.51
N LEU A 254 -26.96 -9.00 18.53
CA LEU A 254 -27.94 -7.93 18.41
C LEU A 254 -27.75 -6.96 19.56
N THR A 255 -27.53 -5.69 19.22
CA THR A 255 -27.57 -4.58 20.17
C THR A 255 -28.75 -3.68 19.85
N LEU A 256 -29.63 -3.47 20.83
CA LEU A 256 -30.82 -2.64 20.72
C LEU A 256 -30.74 -1.48 21.69
N ARG A 257 -31.10 -0.29 21.21
CA ARG A 257 -31.43 0.84 22.07
C ARG A 257 -32.92 0.78 22.41
N LEU A 258 -33.24 0.69 23.70
CA LEU A 258 -34.62 0.43 24.13
C LEU A 258 -35.59 1.60 23.86
N GLN A 259 -35.04 2.83 23.75
CA GLN A 259 -35.80 4.06 23.45
C GLN A 259 -36.34 4.10 22.01
N ASP A 260 -35.67 3.43 21.07
CA ASP A 260 -36.05 3.45 19.65
C ASP A 260 -37.31 2.60 19.37
N TYR A 261 -37.75 1.81 20.35
CA TYR A 261 -38.90 0.91 20.23
C TYR A 261 -39.89 1.10 21.37
N PRO A 262 -40.50 2.28 21.54
CA PRO A 262 -41.42 2.54 22.64
C PRO A 262 -42.66 1.62 22.62
N SER A 263 -43.09 1.19 21.44
CA SER A 263 -44.28 0.36 21.21
C SER A 263 -44.17 -1.09 21.69
N LEU A 264 -42.96 -1.60 21.93
CA LEU A 264 -42.76 -3.00 22.34
C LEU A 264 -43.05 -3.20 23.84
N SER A 265 -43.81 -4.22 24.23
CA SER A 265 -44.06 -4.55 25.64
C SER A 265 -43.02 -5.51 26.22
N HIS A 266 -42.64 -6.53 25.43
CA HIS A 266 -41.67 -7.56 25.81
C HIS A 266 -40.64 -7.78 24.70
N LEU A 267 -39.41 -8.13 25.08
CA LEU A 267 -38.44 -8.73 24.18
C LEU A 267 -38.60 -10.26 24.31
N VAL A 268 -38.70 -10.95 23.18
CA VAL A 268 -38.96 -12.40 23.13
C VAL A 268 -37.79 -13.08 22.46
N VAL A 269 -37.16 -14.04 23.13
CA VAL A 269 -36.11 -14.90 22.60
C VAL A 269 -36.71 -16.28 22.33
N TYR A 270 -36.65 -16.71 21.08
CA TYR A 270 -37.14 -17.99 20.62
C TYR A 270 -36.02 -19.03 20.59
N VAL A 271 -36.29 -20.15 21.27
CA VAL A 271 -35.43 -21.31 21.32
C VAL A 271 -36.17 -22.46 20.61
N PRO A 272 -35.64 -22.94 19.47
CA PRO A 272 -36.23 -24.07 18.75
C PRO A 272 -35.94 -25.39 19.48
N SER A 273 -36.74 -26.42 19.15
CA SER A 273 -36.41 -27.81 19.48
C SER A 273 -35.22 -28.25 18.64
N VAL A 274 -34.16 -28.77 19.27
CA VAL A 274 -32.91 -29.14 18.61
C VAL A 274 -32.46 -30.51 19.09
N HIS A 275 -32.10 -31.39 18.15
CA HIS A 275 -31.51 -32.69 18.46
C HIS A 275 -30.04 -32.74 18.01
N GLY A 276 -29.14 -32.97 18.95
CA GLY A 276 -27.72 -33.28 18.70
C GLY A 276 -26.75 -32.09 18.72
N SER A 277 -27.21 -30.83 18.64
CA SER A 277 -26.34 -29.65 18.66
C SER A 277 -26.49 -28.83 19.95
N LYS A 278 -25.34 -28.53 20.58
CA LYS A 278 -25.22 -27.59 21.69
C LYS A 278 -25.24 -26.17 21.13
N PHE A 279 -26.10 -25.32 21.66
CA PHE A 279 -26.07 -23.87 21.39
C PHE A 279 -26.20 -23.07 22.68
N VAL A 280 -25.76 -21.83 22.63
CA VAL A 280 -25.76 -20.90 23.77
C VAL A 280 -26.41 -19.60 23.33
N VAL A 281 -27.35 -19.11 24.15
CA VAL A 281 -27.94 -17.78 24.00
C VAL A 281 -27.65 -16.98 25.26
N ASP A 282 -27.02 -15.83 25.09
CA ASP A 282 -26.76 -14.87 26.17
C ASP A 282 -27.49 -13.56 25.90
N CYS A 283 -28.12 -13.00 26.92
CA CYS A 283 -28.76 -11.69 26.87
C CYS A 283 -28.37 -10.87 28.11
N GLU A 284 -28.13 -9.59 27.90
CA GLU A 284 -27.75 -8.63 28.93
C GLU A 284 -28.39 -7.25 28.69
N PHE A 285 -28.97 -6.68 29.74
CA PHE A 285 -29.46 -5.31 29.78
C PHE A 285 -28.45 -4.40 30.50
N PHE A 286 -28.12 -3.25 29.90
CA PHE A 286 -27.10 -2.35 30.43
C PHE A 286 -27.37 -0.86 30.17
N LYS A 287 -26.63 -0.02 30.91
CA LYS A 287 -26.58 1.44 30.72
C LYS A 287 -25.44 1.79 29.75
N LYS A 288 -25.69 2.68 28.77
CA LYS A 288 -24.70 3.06 27.76
C LYS A 288 -23.41 3.58 28.42
N GLU A 289 -23.54 4.41 29.44
CA GLU A 289 -22.42 5.03 30.16
C GLU A 289 -21.49 4.02 30.83
N THR A 290 -21.99 2.84 31.22
CA THR A 290 -21.16 1.81 31.87
C THR A 290 -20.42 0.92 30.86
N ARG A 291 -20.82 0.96 29.57
CA ARG A 291 -20.25 0.12 28.50
C ARG A 291 -19.55 0.92 27.40
N SER A 292 -19.79 2.22 27.32
CA SER A 292 -19.18 3.14 26.36
C SER A 292 -18.09 3.94 27.06
N ILE A 293 -16.83 3.67 26.72
CA ILE A 293 -15.69 4.31 27.37
C ILE A 293 -14.87 5.06 26.34
N GLN A 294 -14.53 6.30 26.66
CA GLN A 294 -13.69 7.13 25.83
C GLN A 294 -12.21 6.86 26.12
N LEU A 295 -11.49 6.48 25.07
CA LEU A 295 -10.07 6.19 25.11
C LEU A 295 -9.34 7.12 24.15
N PRO A 296 -8.86 8.28 24.61
CA PRO A 296 -8.04 9.16 23.78
C PRO A 296 -6.74 8.47 23.39
N VAL A 297 -6.39 8.53 22.11
CA VAL A 297 -5.13 7.97 21.63
C VAL A 297 -3.94 8.78 22.15
N THR A 298 -2.78 8.13 22.23
CA THR A 298 -1.53 8.77 22.65
C THR A 298 -1.06 9.77 21.60
N HIS A 299 -0.38 10.84 22.03
CA HIS A 299 0.19 11.81 21.09
C HIS A 299 1.29 11.16 20.25
N LEU A 300 1.43 11.56 18.98
CA LEU A 300 2.43 10.96 18.09
C LEU A 300 3.87 11.26 18.51
N PHE A 301 4.14 12.48 18.97
CA PHE A 301 5.44 12.89 19.53
C PHE A 301 5.78 12.26 20.89
N SER A 302 4.95 11.34 21.41
CA SER A 302 5.34 10.55 22.59
C SER A 302 6.34 9.43 22.27
N PHE A 303 6.65 9.18 20.99
CA PHE A 303 7.60 8.18 20.50
C PHE A 303 7.44 6.77 21.12
N GLY A 304 6.23 6.41 21.56
CA GLY A 304 5.94 5.11 22.19
C GLY A 304 6.31 5.02 23.67
N LEU A 305 6.81 6.09 24.29
CA LEU A 305 7.08 6.18 25.72
C LEU A 305 5.80 6.36 26.54
N SER A 306 4.78 7.01 25.96
CA SER A 306 3.47 7.16 26.60
C SER A 306 2.55 6.01 26.22
N SER A 307 1.80 5.54 27.22
CA SER A 307 0.71 4.58 27.04
C SER A 307 -0.50 5.04 27.83
N ARG A 308 -1.69 4.89 27.26
CA ARG A 308 -2.94 5.06 28.01
C ARG A 308 -3.55 3.70 28.26
N LYS A 309 -3.95 3.45 29.52
CA LYS A 309 -4.58 2.21 29.95
C LYS A 309 -5.97 2.50 30.51
N VAL A 310 -6.91 1.62 30.21
CA VAL A 310 -8.27 1.64 30.75
C VAL A 310 -8.60 0.24 31.23
N LEU A 311 -9.04 0.15 32.48
CA LEU A 311 -9.56 -1.08 33.07
C LEU A 311 -11.07 -1.11 32.89
N LEU A 312 -11.59 -2.21 32.34
CA LEU A 312 -13.02 -2.44 32.22
C LEU A 312 -13.52 -3.01 33.56
N ASN A 313 -14.00 -2.11 34.43
CA ASN A 313 -14.36 -2.43 35.83
C ASN A 313 -15.62 -3.29 35.98
N THR A 314 -16.49 -3.33 34.98
CA THR A 314 -17.70 -4.14 35.00
C THR A 314 -17.43 -5.47 34.31
N SER A 315 -18.16 -6.53 34.68
CA SER A 315 -18.26 -7.76 33.89
C SER A 315 -19.43 -7.60 32.92
N GLY A 316 -19.25 -7.93 31.64
CA GLY A 316 -20.28 -7.75 30.63
C GLY A 316 -19.91 -8.36 29.30
N LEU A 317 -20.92 -8.57 28.47
CA LEU A 317 -20.78 -9.27 27.20
C LEU A 317 -20.39 -8.34 26.05
N TYR A 318 -20.60 -7.03 26.22
CA TYR A 318 -20.39 -6.04 25.17
C TYR A 318 -19.83 -4.72 25.71
N TYR A 319 -18.75 -4.24 25.08
CA TYR A 319 -18.18 -2.92 25.32
C TYR A 319 -17.97 -2.16 24.02
N THR A 320 -18.03 -0.83 24.10
CA THR A 320 -17.67 0.07 23.01
C THR A 320 -16.62 1.05 23.51
N LEU A 321 -15.45 1.03 22.87
CA LEU A 321 -14.37 1.98 23.13
C LEU A 321 -14.34 3.03 22.02
N GLU A 322 -14.51 4.30 22.39
CA GLU A 322 -14.43 5.45 21.48
C GLU A 322 -12.98 5.93 21.41
N LEU A 323 -12.32 5.74 20.26
CA LEU A 323 -10.91 6.12 20.06
C LEU A 323 -10.82 7.60 19.67
N LEU A 324 -10.74 8.49 20.66
CA LEU A 324 -10.69 9.94 20.41
C LEU A 324 -9.35 10.34 19.76
N ASN A 325 -9.41 11.35 18.88
CA ASN A 325 -8.26 11.91 18.14
C ASN A 325 -7.58 10.92 17.17
N PHE A 326 -8.28 9.86 16.75
CA PHE A 326 -7.81 8.91 15.75
C PHE A 326 -8.49 9.16 14.40
N GLY A 327 -7.90 10.03 13.58
CA GLY A 327 -8.47 10.44 12.28
C GLY A 327 -7.45 10.61 11.16
N GLN A 328 -6.15 10.43 11.42
CA GLN A 328 -5.09 10.72 10.46
C GLN A 328 -4.43 9.43 9.93
N ILE A 329 -4.10 9.37 8.64
CA ILE A 329 -3.54 8.17 7.99
C ILE A 329 -2.14 7.75 8.50
N TYR A 330 -1.35 8.70 9.00
CA TYR A 330 -0.01 8.43 9.52
C TYR A 330 -0.03 7.95 10.98
N GLN A 331 -1.18 8.09 11.66
CA GLN A 331 -1.33 7.56 13.01
C GLN A 331 -1.33 6.03 12.96
N ALA A 332 -0.47 5.44 13.79
CA ALA A 332 -0.48 4.00 14.01
C ALA A 332 -0.25 3.69 15.49
N PHE A 333 -1.14 2.87 16.05
CA PHE A 333 -1.11 2.47 17.44
C PHE A 333 -1.16 0.96 17.57
N LYS A 334 -0.58 0.45 18.65
CA LYS A 334 -0.76 -0.92 19.12
C LYS A 334 -1.72 -0.87 20.30
N LEU A 335 -2.85 -1.55 20.14
CA LEU A 335 -3.82 -1.75 21.19
C LEU A 335 -3.63 -3.16 21.74
N ASN A 336 -3.24 -3.28 23.01
CA ASN A 336 -3.09 -4.57 23.68
C ASN A 336 -4.25 -4.77 24.65
N VAL A 337 -5.05 -5.79 24.38
CA VAL A 337 -6.15 -6.23 25.24
C VAL A 337 -5.68 -7.43 26.05
N VAL A 338 -5.61 -7.26 27.37
CA VAL A 338 -5.26 -8.29 28.33
C VAL A 338 -6.53 -8.74 29.04
N SER A 339 -6.85 -10.02 28.94
CA SER A 339 -7.99 -10.63 29.65
C SER A 339 -7.51 -11.48 30.82
N LYS A 340 -8.05 -11.25 32.02
CA LYS A 340 -7.80 -12.05 33.24
C LYS A 340 -9.12 -12.70 33.68
N CYS A 341 -9.19 -14.02 33.64
CA CYS A 341 -10.40 -14.77 33.97
C CYS A 341 -10.19 -15.61 35.23
N SER A 342 -11.21 -15.68 36.09
CA SER A 342 -11.16 -16.52 37.30
C SER A 342 -11.75 -17.91 37.01
N GLY A 343 -10.90 -18.94 36.97
CA GLY A 343 -11.33 -20.33 37.21
C GLY A 343 -11.82 -21.17 36.01
N THR A 344 -11.67 -20.75 34.75
CA THR A 344 -12.09 -21.56 33.59
C THR A 344 -10.94 -22.40 33.01
N LYS A 345 -11.14 -23.72 32.89
CA LYS A 345 -10.23 -24.65 32.17
C LYS A 345 -10.46 -24.65 30.65
N GLU A 346 -11.58 -24.09 30.17
CA GLU A 346 -11.93 -24.01 28.76
C GLU A 346 -11.60 -22.62 28.19
N GLU A 347 -10.99 -22.59 27.00
CA GLU A 347 -10.72 -21.35 26.26
C GLU A 347 -12.03 -20.76 25.75
N ILE A 348 -12.32 -19.51 26.12
CA ILE A 348 -13.53 -18.79 25.68
C ILE A 348 -13.16 -17.87 24.52
N THR A 349 -13.97 -17.84 23.46
CA THR A 349 -13.76 -16.94 22.33
C THR A 349 -14.24 -15.53 22.65
N SER A 350 -13.35 -14.54 22.59
CA SER A 350 -13.70 -13.10 22.57
C SER A 350 -13.41 -12.52 21.18
N ILE A 351 -14.26 -11.58 20.74
CA ILE A 351 -14.16 -10.98 19.40
C ILE A 351 -13.99 -9.46 19.56
N TYR A 352 -12.98 -8.90 18.91
CA TYR A 352 -12.73 -7.47 18.90
C TYR A 352 -12.90 -6.95 17.47
N LYS A 353 -13.85 -6.05 17.27
CA LYS A 353 -14.15 -5.43 15.99
C LYS A 353 -13.78 -3.95 16.02
N LEU A 354 -12.77 -3.58 15.24
CA LEU A 354 -12.50 -2.18 14.92
C LEU A 354 -13.45 -1.75 13.81
N HIS A 355 -14.25 -0.73 14.06
CA HIS A 355 -15.23 -0.17 13.14
C HIS A 355 -14.88 1.28 12.81
N ILE A 356 -14.71 1.57 11.52
CA ILE A 356 -14.39 2.91 11.01
C ILE A 356 -15.61 3.43 10.23
N PRO A 357 -16.38 4.38 10.80
CA PRO A 357 -17.70 4.73 10.27
C PRO A 357 -17.68 5.45 8.92
N TRP A 358 -16.65 6.27 8.65
CA TRP A 358 -16.57 7.06 7.42
C TRP A 358 -16.13 6.24 6.20
N SER A 359 -15.36 5.17 6.39
CA SER A 359 -14.75 4.40 5.29
C SER A 359 -15.09 2.92 5.22
N TYR A 360 -15.84 2.37 6.19
CA TYR A 360 -16.15 0.93 6.27
C TYR A 360 -14.90 0.04 6.18
N GLU A 361 -13.84 0.46 6.88
CA GLU A 361 -12.58 -0.29 7.03
C GLU A 361 -12.61 -1.24 8.23
N ASP A 362 -13.72 -1.95 8.41
CA ASP A 362 -13.90 -2.80 9.57
C ASP A 362 -12.88 -3.96 9.55
N SER A 363 -12.30 -4.22 10.72
CA SER A 363 -11.38 -5.32 10.94
C SER A 363 -11.77 -6.08 12.20
N LEU A 364 -11.73 -7.41 12.13
CA LEU A 364 -12.08 -8.28 13.26
C LEU A 364 -10.85 -9.07 13.71
N THR A 365 -10.66 -9.13 15.02
CA THR A 365 -9.63 -9.94 15.68
C THR A 365 -10.30 -10.91 16.64
N ILE A 366 -10.01 -12.20 16.51
CA ILE A 366 -10.56 -13.26 17.36
C ILE A 366 -9.47 -13.68 18.36
N ALA A 367 -9.82 -13.69 19.64
CA ALA A 367 -8.96 -14.05 20.76
C ALA A 367 -9.51 -15.26 21.49
N GLN A 368 -8.62 -16.21 21.84
CA GLN A 368 -8.93 -17.24 22.83
C GLN A 368 -8.52 -16.72 24.20
N VAL A 369 -9.45 -16.64 25.13
CA VAL A 369 -9.30 -15.98 26.43
C VAL A 369 -9.19 -17.04 27.52
N PRO A 370 -8.25 -16.93 28.48
CA PRO A 370 -7.38 -15.79 28.77
C PRO A 370 -6.18 -15.62 27.81
N SER A 371 -6.00 -14.43 27.24
CA SER A 371 -4.82 -14.07 26.45
C SER A 371 -4.49 -12.57 26.50
N SER A 372 -3.27 -12.24 26.05
CA SER A 372 -2.89 -10.88 25.66
C SER A 372 -2.96 -10.80 24.14
N THR A 373 -3.84 -9.97 23.60
CA THR A 373 -4.02 -9.82 22.15
C THR A 373 -3.64 -8.44 21.68
N GLU A 374 -2.74 -8.40 20.70
CA GLU A 374 -2.29 -7.17 20.07
C GLU A 374 -3.10 -6.91 18.80
N ILE A 375 -3.72 -5.73 18.75
CA ILE A 375 -4.48 -5.23 17.61
C ILE A 375 -3.74 -4.00 17.07
N SER A 376 -3.47 -4.01 15.76
CA SER A 376 -2.86 -2.85 15.09
C SER A 376 -3.93 -1.88 14.64
N LEU A 377 -3.91 -0.65 15.19
CA LEU A 377 -4.80 0.43 14.80
C LEU A 377 -4.11 1.29 13.75
N LYS A 378 -4.68 1.30 12.54
CA LYS A 378 -4.16 1.98 11.35
C LYS A 378 -5.34 2.41 10.49
N LEU A 379 -5.21 3.51 9.76
CA LEU A 379 -6.22 3.98 8.81
C LEU A 379 -5.68 3.90 7.38
N HIS A 380 -6.55 3.57 6.42
CA HIS A 380 -6.27 3.75 5.00
C HIS A 380 -6.82 5.08 4.46
N ILE A 381 -7.87 5.61 5.09
CA ILE A 381 -8.52 6.86 4.72
C ILE A 381 -8.62 7.75 5.96
N ALA A 382 -8.12 8.98 5.84
CA ALA A 382 -8.27 9.99 6.88
C ALA A 382 -9.75 10.34 7.07
N GLN A 383 -10.11 10.72 8.29
CA GLN A 383 -11.43 11.25 8.59
C GLN A 383 -11.68 12.51 7.73
N PRO A 384 -12.79 12.57 6.97
CA PRO A 384 -13.17 13.77 6.23
C PRO A 384 -13.43 14.96 7.17
N GLU A 385 -13.10 16.18 6.75
CA GLU A 385 -13.26 17.39 7.58
C GLU A 385 -14.70 17.64 8.06
N ASN A 386 -15.70 17.22 7.27
CA ASN A 386 -17.13 17.38 7.59
C ASN A 386 -17.71 16.23 8.42
N ASP A 387 -16.92 15.22 8.80
CA ASP A 387 -17.42 14.04 9.50
C ASP A 387 -17.06 14.11 11.00
N SER A 388 -18.07 14.06 11.87
CA SER A 388 -17.89 14.06 13.33
C SER A 388 -17.84 12.67 13.96
N HIS A 389 -17.95 11.59 13.18
CA HIS A 389 -17.95 10.24 13.72
C HIS A 389 -16.56 9.84 14.24
N VAL A 390 -16.54 8.98 15.26
CA VAL A 390 -15.31 8.51 15.91
C VAL A 390 -15.09 7.03 15.59
N ALA A 391 -13.83 6.61 15.46
CA ALA A 391 -13.47 5.20 15.33
C ALA A 391 -13.84 4.41 16.59
N LEU A 392 -14.50 3.26 16.43
CA LEU A 392 -15.02 2.46 17.53
C LEU A 392 -14.33 1.11 17.59
N LEU A 393 -13.83 0.72 18.77
CA LEU A 393 -13.48 -0.66 19.05
C LEU A 393 -14.62 -1.32 19.84
N LYS A 394 -15.39 -2.15 19.15
CA LYS A 394 -16.44 -2.98 19.75
C LYS A 394 -15.83 -4.28 20.26
N MET A 395 -16.03 -4.57 21.53
CA MET A 395 -15.50 -5.78 22.17
C MET A 395 -16.68 -6.66 22.58
N TYR A 396 -16.72 -7.87 22.03
CA TYR A 396 -17.64 -8.93 22.40
C TYR A 396 -16.88 -9.88 23.32
N THR A 397 -17.19 -9.81 24.61
CA THR A 397 -16.39 -10.35 25.70
C THR A 397 -17.13 -11.40 26.50
N SER A 398 -16.39 -12.17 27.30
CA SER A 398 -16.97 -13.07 28.30
C SER A 398 -17.27 -12.31 29.59
N SER A 399 -18.34 -12.69 30.29
CA SER A 399 -18.70 -12.09 31.57
C SER A 399 -17.76 -12.46 32.72
N ASP A 400 -16.99 -13.54 32.60
CA ASP A 400 -16.22 -14.10 33.72
C ASP A 400 -14.78 -13.58 33.76
N CYS A 401 -14.49 -12.60 32.90
CA CYS A 401 -13.16 -12.06 32.68
C CYS A 401 -13.14 -10.54 32.92
N GLN A 402 -12.06 -10.07 33.53
CA GLN A 402 -11.71 -8.66 33.57
C GLN A 402 -10.79 -8.33 32.40
N TYR A 403 -11.02 -7.19 31.77
CA TYR A 403 -10.31 -6.77 30.58
C TYR A 403 -9.58 -5.45 30.84
N GLU A 404 -8.30 -5.42 30.50
CA GLU A 404 -7.48 -4.21 30.51
C GLU A 404 -7.09 -3.89 29.07
N VAL A 405 -7.38 -2.67 28.63
CA VAL A 405 -7.05 -2.20 27.28
C VAL A 405 -5.99 -1.12 27.38
N THR A 406 -4.88 -1.34 26.67
CA THR A 406 -3.75 -0.41 26.64
C THR A 406 -3.49 0.04 25.20
N VAL A 407 -3.39 1.35 24.99
CA VAL A 407 -3.07 1.95 23.68
C VAL A 407 -1.69 2.58 23.76
N LYS A 408 -0.82 2.19 22.82
CA LYS A 408 0.56 2.68 22.70
C LYS A 408 0.84 3.14 21.28
N THR A 409 1.53 4.27 21.14
CA THR A 409 2.06 4.71 19.84
C THR A 409 3.10 3.71 19.34
N SER A 410 3.01 3.28 18.08
CA SER A 410 3.99 2.37 17.48
C SER A 410 4.78 3.06 16.39
N PHE A 411 6.00 3.52 16.72
CA PHE A 411 6.86 4.26 15.79
C PHE A 411 7.19 3.45 14.52
N SER A 412 7.49 2.15 14.66
CA SER A 412 7.72 1.26 13.51
C SER A 412 6.52 1.20 12.57
N GLN A 413 5.29 1.17 13.10
CA GLN A 413 4.08 1.16 12.28
C GLN A 413 3.78 2.54 11.67
N ILE A 414 4.09 3.63 12.35
CA ILE A 414 4.00 5.00 11.80
C ILE A 414 4.95 5.14 10.62
N LEU A 415 6.22 4.72 10.77
CA LEU A 415 7.19 4.73 9.67
C LEU A 415 6.69 3.85 8.51
N GLY A 416 6.12 2.69 8.82
CA GLY A 416 5.45 1.83 7.83
C GLY A 416 4.32 2.53 7.07
N GLN A 417 3.52 3.35 7.74
CA GLN A 417 2.49 4.17 7.08
C GLN A 417 3.10 5.28 6.22
N VAL A 418 4.13 5.98 6.71
CA VAL A 418 4.83 7.01 5.91
C VAL A 418 5.40 6.39 4.63
N VAL A 419 6.03 5.21 4.72
CA VAL A 419 6.53 4.49 3.54
C VAL A 419 5.38 4.00 2.65
N ARG A 420 4.26 3.52 3.21
CA ARG A 420 3.09 3.08 2.42
C ARG A 420 2.47 4.22 1.60
N PHE A 421 2.40 5.43 2.17
CA PHE A 421 1.77 6.58 1.52
C PHE A 421 2.73 7.42 0.68
N HIS A 422 3.99 7.53 1.09
CA HIS A 422 4.98 8.42 0.46
C HIS A 422 6.23 7.69 -0.07
N GLY A 423 6.38 6.38 0.14
CA GLY A 423 7.54 5.62 -0.33
C GLY A 423 7.69 5.60 -1.85
N GLY A 424 6.59 5.76 -2.59
CA GLY A 424 6.63 5.94 -4.05
C GLY A 424 7.40 7.18 -4.51
N ALA A 425 7.54 8.20 -3.65
CA ALA A 425 8.30 9.42 -3.95
C ALA A 425 9.81 9.26 -3.72
N LEU A 426 10.23 8.24 -2.96
CA LEU A 426 11.63 8.06 -2.55
C LEU A 426 12.61 8.02 -3.74
N PRO A 427 12.34 7.32 -4.87
CA PRO A 427 13.25 7.34 -6.02
C PRO A 427 13.46 8.74 -6.62
N ALA A 428 12.47 9.64 -6.55
CA ALA A 428 12.61 11.01 -7.01
C ALA A 428 13.63 11.78 -6.13
N TYR A 429 13.59 11.60 -4.81
CA TYR A 429 14.58 12.17 -3.90
C TYR A 429 15.98 11.60 -4.12
N VAL A 430 16.12 10.29 -4.38
CA VAL A 430 17.42 9.70 -4.72
C VAL A 430 17.97 10.33 -6.00
N MET A 431 17.14 10.43 -7.04
CA MET A 431 17.53 11.03 -8.32
C MET A 431 17.89 12.52 -8.18
N SER A 432 17.14 13.27 -7.38
CA SER A 432 17.46 14.65 -7.04
C SER A 432 18.85 14.75 -6.39
N SER A 433 19.16 13.92 -5.40
CA SER A 433 20.47 13.93 -4.73
C SER A 433 21.62 13.54 -5.68
N VAL A 434 21.42 12.55 -6.56
CA VAL A 434 22.43 12.16 -7.56
C VAL A 434 22.64 13.26 -8.61
N LEU A 435 21.58 13.95 -9.04
CA LEU A 435 21.67 15.09 -9.95
C LEU A 435 22.41 16.29 -9.33
N LEU A 436 22.18 16.59 -8.05
CA LEU A 436 22.94 17.61 -7.33
C LEU A 436 24.43 17.25 -7.25
N ALA A 437 24.75 15.98 -6.98
CA ALA A 437 26.13 15.50 -7.00
C ALA A 437 26.78 15.60 -8.41
N HIS A 438 26.01 15.36 -9.48
CA HIS A 438 26.47 15.52 -10.86
C HIS A 438 26.77 16.98 -11.20
N GLY A 439 25.85 17.90 -10.92
CA GLY A 439 26.09 19.34 -11.08
C GLY A 439 27.27 19.83 -10.26
N GLY A 440 27.39 19.35 -9.03
CA GLY A 440 28.52 19.60 -8.14
C GLY A 440 29.87 19.18 -8.71
N GLN A 441 29.95 17.99 -9.31
CA GLN A 441 31.18 17.53 -9.95
C GLN A 441 31.58 18.41 -11.13
N LEU A 442 30.61 18.78 -11.98
CA LEU A 442 30.87 19.69 -13.11
C LEU A 442 31.32 21.07 -12.62
N TYR A 443 30.72 21.57 -11.53
CA TYR A 443 31.12 22.84 -10.93
C TYR A 443 32.52 22.76 -10.28
N SER A 444 32.86 21.66 -9.61
CA SER A 444 34.22 21.43 -9.08
C SER A 444 35.25 21.39 -10.20
N LEU A 445 34.92 20.72 -11.31
CA LEU A 445 35.78 20.67 -12.50
C LEU A 445 35.99 22.06 -13.11
N PHE A 446 34.95 22.90 -13.14
CA PHE A 446 35.01 24.28 -13.63
C PHE A 446 35.81 25.22 -12.72
N SER A 447 35.58 25.15 -11.40
CA SER A 447 36.12 26.11 -10.42
C SER A 447 37.49 25.71 -9.86
N ALA A 448 37.67 24.44 -9.50
CA ALA A 448 38.89 23.93 -8.87
C ALA A 448 39.80 23.19 -9.86
N GLY A 449 39.27 22.80 -11.02
CA GLY A 449 40.05 22.11 -12.07
C GLY A 449 40.23 20.61 -11.85
N TYR A 450 39.64 20.01 -10.81
CA TYR A 450 39.71 18.57 -10.54
C TYR A 450 38.38 18.02 -9.99
N CYS A 451 38.21 16.70 -10.04
CA CYS A 451 37.00 16.01 -9.59
C CYS A 451 37.17 15.49 -8.16
N LEU A 452 36.14 15.66 -7.33
CA LEU A 452 36.11 15.17 -5.95
C LEU A 452 35.64 13.71 -5.90
N GLU A 453 35.85 13.04 -4.77
CA GLU A 453 35.26 11.73 -4.54
C GLU A 453 33.72 11.84 -4.46
N TYR A 454 33.01 10.80 -4.93
CA TYR A 454 31.54 10.75 -4.96
C TYR A 454 30.91 11.06 -3.60
N ALA A 455 31.43 10.45 -2.53
CA ALA A 455 30.94 10.65 -1.16
C ALA A 455 31.08 12.11 -0.70
N ALA A 456 32.23 12.73 -0.99
CA ALA A 456 32.54 14.09 -0.58
C ALA A 456 31.67 15.12 -1.33
N ILE A 457 31.45 14.94 -2.64
CA ILE A 457 30.58 15.84 -3.40
C ILE A 457 29.11 15.70 -3.00
N LEU A 458 28.66 14.47 -2.73
CA LEU A 458 27.28 14.23 -2.34
C LEU A 458 26.98 14.89 -0.99
N ASP A 459 27.87 14.75 -0.01
CA ASP A 459 27.69 15.43 1.28
C ASP A 459 27.70 16.96 1.12
N LYS A 460 28.60 17.51 0.29
CA LYS A 460 28.66 18.96 0.05
C LYS A 460 27.39 19.51 -0.62
N GLU A 461 26.88 18.82 -1.64
CA GLU A 461 25.87 19.37 -2.54
C GLU A 461 24.44 18.94 -2.22
N ALA A 462 24.22 17.69 -1.78
CA ALA A 462 22.88 17.16 -1.51
C ALA A 462 22.35 17.63 -0.14
N LYS A 463 21.93 18.90 -0.09
CA LYS A 463 21.31 19.50 1.09
C LYS A 463 19.82 19.81 0.85
N PRO A 464 18.92 19.50 1.80
CA PRO A 464 17.47 19.64 1.61
C PRO A 464 17.05 21.09 1.36
N TYR A 465 17.75 22.06 1.95
CA TYR A 465 17.45 23.49 1.78
C TYR A 465 17.67 23.99 0.34
N LYS A 466 18.39 23.25 -0.52
CA LYS A 466 18.53 23.58 -1.94
C LYS A 466 17.34 23.16 -2.79
N VAL A 467 16.46 22.29 -2.27
CA VAL A 467 15.37 21.68 -3.06
C VAL A 467 14.00 21.97 -2.45
N ASP A 468 13.76 21.50 -1.23
CA ASP A 468 12.43 21.50 -0.60
C ASP A 468 11.82 22.91 -0.47
N PRO A 469 12.57 23.98 -0.08
CA PRO A 469 12.01 25.32 -0.01
C PRO A 469 11.46 25.84 -1.33
N PHE A 470 12.09 25.51 -2.46
CA PHE A 470 11.62 25.94 -3.78
C PHE A 470 10.31 25.24 -4.15
N VAL A 471 10.18 23.95 -3.86
CA VAL A 471 8.93 23.20 -4.09
C VAL A 471 7.79 23.77 -3.23
N ILE A 472 8.07 24.07 -1.96
CA ILE A 472 7.11 24.67 -1.03
C ILE A 472 6.72 26.08 -1.49
N MET A 473 7.68 26.88 -1.96
CA MET A 473 7.43 28.23 -2.48
C MET A 473 6.55 28.19 -3.74
N ILE A 474 6.83 27.30 -4.69
CA ILE A 474 5.97 27.13 -5.89
C ILE A 474 4.56 26.72 -5.48
N LYS A 475 4.42 25.79 -4.52
CA LYS A 475 3.12 25.40 -3.98
C LYS A 475 2.38 26.59 -3.35
N PHE A 476 3.08 27.43 -2.58
CA PHE A 476 2.50 28.62 -1.98
C PHE A 476 2.04 29.61 -3.05
N LEU A 477 2.86 29.86 -4.09
CA LEU A 477 2.52 30.73 -5.21
C LEU A 477 1.31 30.20 -6.01
N LEU A 478 1.15 28.88 -6.16
CA LEU A 478 -0.04 28.27 -6.77
C LEU A 478 -1.33 28.52 -5.98
N GLY A 479 -1.22 28.94 -4.71
CA GLY A 479 -2.37 29.45 -3.94
C GLY A 479 -2.86 30.82 -4.41
N CYS A 480 -2.03 31.59 -5.13
CA CYS A 480 -2.38 32.89 -5.69
C CYS A 480 -3.03 32.74 -7.08
N LYS A 481 -4.19 33.40 -7.29
CA LYS A 481 -4.96 33.31 -8.55
C LYS A 481 -4.13 33.70 -9.79
N TRP A 482 -3.41 34.82 -9.74
CA TRP A 482 -2.60 35.30 -10.87
C TRP A 482 -1.53 34.30 -11.32
N PHE A 483 -0.89 33.62 -10.36
CA PHE A 483 0.16 32.64 -10.65
C PHE A 483 -0.45 31.34 -11.16
N LYS A 484 -1.61 30.94 -10.63
CA LYS A 484 -2.35 29.78 -11.12
C LYS A 484 -2.83 29.97 -12.56
N GLU A 485 -3.37 31.15 -12.91
CA GLU A 485 -3.76 31.48 -14.29
C GLU A 485 -2.57 31.44 -15.26
N LEU A 486 -1.42 31.99 -14.83
CA LEU A 486 -0.17 31.89 -15.60
C LEU A 486 0.29 30.43 -15.77
N TRP A 487 0.19 29.63 -14.70
CA TRP A 487 0.56 28.22 -14.70
C TRP A 487 -0.31 27.40 -15.67
N ASP A 488 -1.62 27.66 -15.67
CA ASP A 488 -2.59 27.01 -16.55
C ASP A 488 -2.37 27.44 -18.02
N LEU A 489 -2.03 28.71 -18.27
CA LEU A 489 -1.67 29.22 -19.61
C LEU A 489 -0.42 28.54 -20.18
N LEU A 490 0.56 28.22 -19.33
CA LEU A 490 1.77 27.49 -19.70
C LEU A 490 1.53 25.98 -19.90
N LEU A 491 0.30 25.49 -19.71
CA LEU A 491 -0.08 24.08 -19.82
C LEU A 491 0.78 23.17 -18.93
N LEU A 492 1.26 23.69 -17.80
CA LEU A 492 2.11 22.93 -16.88
C LEU A 492 1.28 21.92 -16.08
N PRO A 493 1.82 20.71 -15.82
CA PRO A 493 1.12 19.71 -15.03
C PRO A 493 0.93 20.18 -13.59
N GLU A 494 -0.09 19.62 -12.92
CA GLU A 494 -0.30 19.82 -11.49
C GLU A 494 0.93 19.37 -10.67
N LEU A 495 1.27 20.15 -9.65
CA LEU A 495 2.42 19.91 -8.78
C LEU A 495 2.18 18.69 -7.89
N ASP A 496 3.08 17.70 -7.91
CA ASP A 496 2.92 16.45 -7.15
C ASP A 496 2.88 16.73 -5.63
N ALA A 497 3.55 17.79 -5.16
CA ALA A 497 3.50 18.20 -3.76
C ALA A 497 2.09 18.56 -3.29
N ILE A 498 1.20 19.05 -4.16
CA ILE A 498 -0.21 19.33 -3.83
C ILE A 498 -0.95 18.02 -3.57
N VAL A 499 -0.78 17.04 -4.46
CA VAL A 499 -1.40 15.71 -4.36
C VAL A 499 -0.92 14.95 -3.12
N LEU A 500 0.36 15.09 -2.76
CA LEU A 500 0.89 14.45 -1.55
C LEU A 500 0.49 15.19 -0.27
N THR A 501 0.31 16.52 -0.31
CA THR A 501 -0.14 17.28 0.87
C THR A 501 -1.63 17.13 1.12
N SER A 502 -2.46 16.98 0.08
CA SER A 502 -3.90 16.71 0.28
C SER A 502 -4.16 15.40 1.01
N GLN A 503 -3.16 14.51 1.07
CA GLN A 503 -3.21 13.25 1.80
C GLN A 503 -2.68 13.37 3.26
N SER A 504 -1.96 14.44 3.66
CA SER A 504 -1.44 14.60 5.03
C SER A 504 -1.01 16.04 5.43
N MET A 505 -1.29 16.45 6.68
CA MET A 505 -0.88 17.76 7.21
C MET A 505 0.63 17.92 7.52
N CYS A 506 1.41 16.82 7.56
CA CYS A 506 2.83 16.85 7.97
C CYS A 506 3.82 16.80 6.78
N PHE A 507 3.38 17.19 5.58
CA PHE A 507 4.17 17.06 4.35
C PHE A 507 5.61 17.65 4.42
N PRO A 508 5.87 18.82 5.03
CA PRO A 508 7.23 19.36 5.09
C PRO A 508 8.22 18.48 5.88
N LEU A 509 7.77 17.87 6.99
CA LEU A 509 8.60 16.96 7.77
C LEU A 509 8.86 15.66 7.01
N VAL A 510 7.83 15.15 6.33
CA VAL A 510 7.92 13.94 5.52
C VAL A 510 8.89 14.14 4.34
N SER A 511 8.83 15.29 3.66
CA SER A 511 9.76 15.67 2.60
C SER A 511 11.21 15.63 3.07
N LEU A 512 11.50 16.24 4.23
CA LEU A 512 12.83 16.23 4.82
C LEU A 512 13.31 14.79 5.12
N ILE A 513 12.45 13.96 5.71
CA ILE A 513 12.76 12.55 6.00
C ILE A 513 13.04 11.78 4.69
N LEU A 514 12.24 11.97 3.65
CA LEU A 514 12.44 11.33 2.35
C LEU A 514 13.73 11.80 1.67
N PHE A 515 14.08 13.09 1.77
CA PHE A 515 15.33 13.63 1.26
C PHE A 515 16.53 13.01 1.98
N LEU A 516 16.47 12.86 3.31
CA LEU A 516 17.52 12.21 4.11
C LEU A 516 17.70 10.74 3.71
N PHE A 517 16.60 9.97 3.64
CA PHE A 517 16.65 8.58 3.18
C PHE A 517 17.12 8.48 1.72
N GLY A 518 16.65 9.38 0.85
CA GLY A 518 17.06 9.45 -0.56
C GLY A 518 18.56 9.70 -0.72
N THR A 519 19.13 10.61 0.09
CA THR A 519 20.56 10.90 0.10
C THR A 519 21.37 9.73 0.66
N CYS A 520 20.87 9.05 1.70
CA CYS A 520 21.49 7.83 2.23
C CYS A 520 21.54 6.71 1.16
N ILE A 521 20.43 6.50 0.44
CA ILE A 521 20.38 5.54 -0.67
C ILE A 521 21.30 5.98 -1.82
N ALA A 522 21.36 7.27 -2.14
CA ALA A 522 22.29 7.82 -3.14
C ALA A 522 23.77 7.58 -2.75
N TYR A 523 24.09 7.68 -1.46
CA TYR A 523 25.42 7.40 -0.92
C TYR A 523 25.78 5.92 -1.07
N TRP A 524 24.93 5.02 -0.56
CA TRP A 524 25.18 3.57 -0.63
C TRP A 524 25.17 3.03 -2.06
N SER A 525 24.31 3.56 -2.94
CA SER A 525 24.31 3.20 -4.37
C SER A 525 25.60 3.62 -5.07
N GLY A 526 26.12 4.83 -4.79
CA GLY A 526 27.42 5.27 -5.32
C GLY A 526 28.59 4.43 -4.80
N LEU A 527 28.58 4.08 -3.51
CA LEU A 527 29.61 3.21 -2.92
C LEU A 527 29.59 1.80 -3.54
N LEU A 528 28.39 1.24 -3.71
CA LEU A 528 28.18 -0.07 -4.37
C LEU A 528 28.63 -0.04 -5.84
N SER A 529 28.34 1.05 -6.55
CA SER A 529 28.77 1.29 -7.93
C SER A 529 30.31 1.34 -8.03
N CYS A 530 30.98 2.11 -7.16
CA CYS A 530 32.43 2.15 -7.09
C CYS A 530 33.05 0.78 -6.76
N ALA A 531 32.49 0.06 -5.78
CA ALA A 531 32.96 -1.26 -5.39
C ALA A 531 32.80 -2.28 -6.53
N SER A 532 31.68 -2.25 -7.25
CA SER A 532 31.43 -3.15 -8.38
C SER A 532 32.40 -2.91 -9.55
N VAL A 533 32.69 -1.65 -9.89
CA VAL A 533 33.69 -1.31 -10.91
C VAL A 533 35.08 -1.80 -10.50
N ARG A 534 35.48 -1.63 -9.24
CA ARG A 534 36.77 -2.13 -8.74
C ARG A 534 36.86 -3.65 -8.84
N LEU A 535 35.84 -4.37 -8.40
CA LEU A 535 35.78 -5.84 -8.46
C LEU A 535 35.83 -6.36 -9.91
N LEU A 536 35.02 -5.77 -10.79
CA LEU A 536 35.02 -6.13 -12.21
C LEU A 536 36.36 -5.81 -12.88
N SER A 537 37.01 -4.71 -12.51
CA SER A 537 38.33 -4.34 -13.04
C SER A 537 39.42 -5.31 -12.59
N SER A 538 39.39 -5.78 -11.32
CA SER A 538 40.34 -6.80 -10.85
C SER A 538 40.11 -8.16 -11.51
N LEU A 539 38.85 -8.54 -11.72
CA LEU A 539 38.50 -9.77 -12.45
C LEU A 539 38.97 -9.67 -13.91
N TRP A 540 38.77 -8.52 -14.54
CA TRP A 540 39.24 -8.26 -15.90
C TRP A 540 40.77 -8.36 -16.01
N LEU A 541 41.51 -7.75 -15.08
CA LEU A 541 42.98 -7.83 -15.02
C LEU A 541 43.49 -9.26 -14.85
N SER A 542 42.75 -10.10 -14.10
CA SER A 542 43.07 -11.52 -13.94
C SER A 542 42.84 -12.33 -15.22
N LEU A 543 41.83 -11.98 -16.02
CA LEU A 543 41.47 -12.70 -17.24
C LEU A 543 42.27 -12.24 -18.46
N LYS A 544 42.60 -10.95 -18.55
CA LYS A 544 43.25 -10.35 -19.71
C LYS A 544 44.12 -9.18 -19.27
N ARG A 545 45.39 -9.18 -19.66
CA ARG A 545 46.30 -8.04 -19.41
C ARG A 545 45.92 -6.89 -20.35
N PRO A 546 45.39 -5.76 -19.84
CA PRO A 546 44.93 -4.66 -20.69
C PRO A 546 46.12 -3.90 -21.26
N SER A 547 45.93 -3.35 -22.46
CA SER A 547 46.89 -2.50 -23.17
C SER A 547 47.09 -1.14 -22.47
N GLU A 548 48.10 -0.40 -22.95
CA GLU A 548 48.50 0.92 -22.46
C GLU A 548 47.35 1.94 -22.37
N LEU A 549 47.53 2.96 -21.53
CA LEU A 549 46.58 4.06 -21.34
C LEU A 549 46.19 4.69 -22.70
N PRO A 550 44.91 4.99 -22.95
CA PRO A 550 44.48 5.56 -24.24
C PRO A 550 45.30 6.82 -24.57
N LYS A 551 46.02 6.76 -25.70
CA LYS A 551 46.98 7.79 -26.13
C LYS A 551 46.32 8.95 -26.87
N ASP A 552 45.12 8.74 -27.43
CA ASP A 552 44.41 9.73 -28.24
C ASP A 552 42.99 10.02 -27.71
N VAL A 553 42.71 11.30 -27.46
CA VAL A 553 41.48 11.80 -26.82
C VAL A 553 40.33 12.02 -27.81
N ARG A 554 40.57 11.97 -29.13
CA ARG A 554 39.62 12.48 -30.16
C ARG A 554 39.15 11.50 -31.22
N ILE A 555 39.63 10.25 -31.28
CA ILE A 555 39.22 9.33 -32.34
C ILE A 555 38.02 8.51 -31.86
N LEU A 556 36.83 8.89 -32.34
CA LEU A 556 35.64 8.05 -32.26
C LEU A 556 35.94 6.74 -33.00
N SER A 557 35.98 5.60 -32.30
CA SER A 557 36.25 4.32 -32.97
C SER A 557 35.19 4.05 -34.04
N PRO A 558 35.56 3.52 -35.22
CA PRO A 558 34.62 3.25 -36.31
C PRO A 558 33.51 2.25 -35.92
N ASP A 559 33.75 1.44 -34.89
CA ASP A 559 32.79 0.47 -34.35
C ASP A 559 31.67 1.10 -33.50
N LEU A 560 31.88 2.31 -32.98
CA LEU A 560 30.91 2.99 -32.12
C LEU A 560 29.60 3.37 -32.82
N PRO A 561 29.58 3.99 -34.02
CA PRO A 561 28.34 4.29 -34.73
C PRO A 561 27.60 3.01 -35.15
N PHE A 562 28.31 1.92 -35.45
CA PHE A 562 27.67 0.64 -35.75
C PHE A 562 26.94 0.08 -34.52
N LEU A 563 27.59 0.09 -33.35
CA LEU A 563 26.99 -0.35 -32.09
C LEU A 563 25.77 0.50 -31.70
N THR A 564 25.83 1.83 -31.87
CA THR A 564 24.68 2.69 -31.56
C THR A 564 23.50 2.44 -32.49
N VAL A 565 23.72 2.29 -33.80
CA VAL A 565 22.67 1.92 -34.75
C VAL A 565 22.06 0.57 -34.41
N ALA A 566 22.89 -0.43 -34.06
CA ALA A 566 22.40 -1.74 -33.63
C ALA A 566 21.50 -1.65 -32.39
N LEU A 567 21.90 -0.88 -31.36
CA LEU A 567 21.09 -0.68 -30.15
C LEU A 567 19.77 0.07 -30.44
N LEU A 568 19.77 1.02 -31.39
CA LEU A 568 18.55 1.71 -31.84
C LEU A 568 17.60 0.76 -32.59
N VAL A 569 18.13 -0.14 -33.42
CA VAL A 569 17.35 -1.18 -34.08
C VAL A 569 16.75 -2.15 -33.05
N ILE A 570 17.52 -2.55 -32.04
CA ILE A 570 17.03 -3.38 -30.93
C ILE A 570 15.89 -2.66 -30.19
N SER A 571 16.07 -1.38 -29.86
CA SER A 571 15.02 -0.55 -29.23
C SER A 571 13.75 -0.47 -30.09
N TRP A 572 13.90 -0.38 -31.42
CA TRP A 572 12.77 -0.32 -32.33
C TRP A 572 12.00 -1.64 -32.45
N ALA A 573 12.74 -2.76 -32.51
CA ALA A 573 12.21 -4.10 -32.75
C ALA A 573 11.67 -4.79 -31.49
N THR A 574 12.21 -4.46 -30.31
CA THR A 574 11.88 -5.13 -29.04
C THR A 574 11.26 -4.17 -28.03
N CYS A 575 12.04 -3.69 -27.06
CA CYS A 575 11.67 -2.80 -25.97
C CYS A 575 12.84 -1.84 -25.70
N GLY A 576 12.55 -0.55 -25.57
CA GLY A 576 13.52 0.50 -25.29
C GLY A 576 14.24 0.31 -23.97
N ALA A 577 13.58 -0.28 -22.95
CA ALA A 577 14.21 -0.59 -21.67
C ALA A 577 15.35 -1.63 -21.81
N LEU A 578 15.22 -2.61 -22.72
CA LEU A 578 16.28 -3.57 -23.02
C LEU A 578 17.48 -2.86 -23.67
N ALA A 579 17.22 -1.97 -24.62
CA ALA A 579 18.28 -1.22 -25.29
C ALA A 579 19.01 -0.25 -24.33
N ILE A 580 18.28 0.38 -23.40
CA ILE A 580 18.87 1.21 -22.32
C ILE A 580 19.75 0.35 -21.41
N LEU A 581 19.30 -0.85 -21.02
CA LEU A 581 20.09 -1.77 -20.20
C LEU A 581 21.37 -2.22 -20.92
N LEU A 582 21.28 -2.62 -22.20
CA LEU A 582 22.44 -3.01 -23.01
C LEU A 582 23.41 -1.84 -23.18
N SER A 583 22.91 -0.63 -23.46
CA SER A 583 23.73 0.58 -23.54
C SER A 583 24.45 0.88 -22.23
N TYR A 584 23.80 0.67 -21.07
CA TYR A 584 24.41 0.82 -19.76
C TYR A 584 25.53 -0.21 -19.54
N LEU A 585 25.32 -1.48 -19.91
CA LEU A 585 26.35 -2.52 -19.80
C LEU A 585 27.56 -2.22 -20.68
N CYS A 586 27.35 -1.73 -21.91
CA CYS A 586 28.44 -1.28 -22.78
C CYS A 586 29.22 -0.10 -22.17
N TYR A 587 28.53 0.85 -21.55
CA TYR A 587 29.17 1.96 -20.85
C TYR A 587 29.97 1.48 -19.63
N LEU A 588 29.37 0.62 -18.78
CA LEU A 588 30.03 0.02 -17.62
C LEU A 588 31.33 -0.71 -18.04
N TYR A 589 31.28 -1.47 -19.13
CA TYR A 589 32.46 -2.14 -19.69
C TYR A 589 33.59 -1.17 -19.99
N LYS A 590 33.31 -0.03 -20.64
CA LYS A 590 34.32 1.01 -20.92
C LYS A 590 34.95 1.58 -19.65
N ILE A 591 34.15 1.82 -18.61
CA ILE A 591 34.66 2.37 -17.33
C ILE A 591 35.50 1.34 -16.58
N VAL A 592 35.08 0.07 -16.58
CA VAL A 592 35.86 -1.04 -16.04
C VAL A 592 37.20 -1.17 -16.75
N HIS A 593 37.21 -1.04 -18.09
CA HIS A 593 38.44 -1.05 -18.88
C HIS A 593 39.35 0.14 -18.51
N LEU A 594 38.81 1.36 -18.42
CA LEU A 594 39.57 2.55 -18.00
C LEU A 594 40.20 2.37 -16.62
N GLN A 595 39.43 1.84 -15.66
CA GLN A 595 39.92 1.54 -14.31
C GLN A 595 41.04 0.50 -14.31
N ALA A 596 40.87 -0.58 -15.09
CA ALA A 596 41.89 -1.62 -15.23
C ALA A 596 43.20 -1.08 -15.84
N SER A 597 43.11 -0.25 -16.88
CA SER A 597 44.27 0.41 -17.50
C SER A 597 44.99 1.33 -16.52
N LEU A 598 44.25 2.08 -15.68
CA LEU A 598 44.83 2.97 -14.66
C LEU A 598 45.56 2.19 -13.56
N ILE A 599 44.97 1.09 -13.08
CA ILE A 599 45.62 0.20 -12.08
C ILE A 599 46.89 -0.40 -12.66
N ASN A 600 46.84 -0.89 -13.90
CA ASN A 600 48.01 -1.46 -14.59
C ASN A 600 49.12 -0.41 -14.73
N PHE A 601 48.80 0.80 -15.19
CA PHE A 601 49.75 1.92 -15.31
C PHE A 601 50.42 2.28 -13.97
N LYS A 602 49.63 2.44 -12.89
CA LYS A 602 50.17 2.71 -11.53
C LYS A 602 51.07 1.57 -11.04
N SER A 603 50.74 0.32 -11.36
CA SER A 603 51.55 -0.85 -11.01
C SER A 603 52.87 -0.91 -11.81
N SER A 604 52.86 -0.58 -13.10
CA SER A 604 54.08 -0.54 -13.93
C SER A 604 55.02 0.59 -13.49
N GLN A 605 54.46 1.73 -13.07
CA GLN A 605 55.25 2.86 -12.58
C GLN A 605 55.95 2.53 -11.25
N SER A 606 55.26 1.87 -10.29
CA SER A 606 55.86 1.48 -9.01
C SER A 606 56.96 0.41 -9.12
N VAL A 607 56.91 -0.44 -10.16
CA VAL A 607 57.96 -1.41 -10.50
C VAL A 607 59.16 -0.72 -11.15
N ASN A 608 58.96 0.27 -12.03
CA ASN A 608 60.05 1.00 -12.69
C ASN A 608 60.83 1.92 -11.75
N THR A 609 60.22 2.49 -10.71
CA THR A 609 60.96 3.28 -9.69
C THR A 609 61.97 2.44 -8.90
N LYS A 610 61.81 1.10 -8.84
CA LYS A 610 62.79 0.19 -8.24
C LYS A 610 63.98 -0.12 -9.16
N HIS A 611 63.82 -0.05 -10.48
CA HIS A 611 64.90 -0.28 -11.45
C HIS A 611 65.66 0.99 -11.87
N SER A 612 65.07 2.19 -11.69
CA SER A 612 65.68 3.47 -12.11
C SER A 612 66.86 3.96 -11.25
N ARG A 613 67.23 3.29 -10.15
CA ARG A 613 68.45 3.63 -9.37
C ARG A 613 69.77 3.10 -9.97
N ARG A 614 69.76 2.45 -11.15
CA ARG A 614 70.96 1.78 -11.69
C ARG A 614 71.37 2.15 -13.13
N SER A 615 70.80 3.19 -13.75
CA SER A 615 71.24 3.61 -15.09
C SER A 615 71.12 5.11 -15.30
N GLU A 616 72.05 5.85 -14.71
CA GLU A 616 72.46 7.16 -15.23
C GLU A 616 73.84 6.99 -15.88
N LYS A 617 73.87 6.84 -17.20
CA LYS A 617 74.93 7.39 -18.06
C LYS A 617 74.60 7.22 -19.54
N LYS A 618 74.61 8.37 -20.24
CA LYS A 618 74.69 8.60 -21.70
C LYS A 618 73.40 8.46 -22.52
N SER A 619 72.82 9.59 -22.93
CA SER A 619 73.14 10.22 -24.23
C SER A 619 72.33 11.50 -24.45
N ASN A 620 72.97 12.49 -25.08
CA ASN A 620 72.48 13.85 -25.31
C ASN A 620 71.78 13.98 -26.67
N HIS A 621 70.87 14.96 -26.75
CA HIS A 621 70.46 15.78 -27.90
C HIS A 621 69.81 15.12 -29.14
N TYR A 622 68.51 15.42 -29.35
CA TYR A 622 68.06 16.25 -30.48
C TYR A 622 66.67 16.84 -30.16
N LYS A 623 66.49 18.15 -30.40
CA LYS A 623 65.21 18.87 -30.34
C LYS A 623 64.61 18.81 -31.73
N ASP A 624 63.36 18.38 -31.86
CA ASP A 624 62.52 18.78 -32.98
C ASP A 624 61.11 19.13 -32.51
N SER A 625 60.69 20.30 -32.98
CA SER A 625 59.41 20.94 -32.72
C SER A 625 58.34 20.33 -33.63
N ALA A 626 57.44 19.53 -33.09
CA ALA A 626 56.19 19.15 -33.73
C ALA A 626 55.08 19.08 -32.69
N VAL A 627 53.93 19.68 -33.02
CA VAL A 627 52.71 19.82 -32.20
C VAL A 627 52.43 18.55 -31.38
N HIS A 628 52.59 18.62 -30.06
CA HIS A 628 52.34 17.48 -29.19
C HIS A 628 50.83 17.18 -29.12
N PRO A 629 50.40 15.94 -29.45
CA PRO A 629 49.04 15.50 -29.13
C PRO A 629 48.86 15.42 -27.60
N LEU A 630 47.69 15.86 -27.13
CA LEU A 630 47.31 16.00 -25.72
C LEU A 630 47.31 14.62 -25.02
N ARG A 631 48.43 14.23 -24.38
CA ARG A 631 48.52 12.97 -23.62
C ARG A 631 47.76 13.07 -22.30
N VAL A 632 46.85 12.13 -22.04
CA VAL A 632 46.11 12.03 -20.77
C VAL A 632 47.06 11.65 -19.63
N SER A 633 47.13 12.48 -18.58
CA SER A 633 47.93 12.16 -17.39
C SER A 633 47.20 11.16 -16.47
N ALA A 634 47.93 10.48 -15.58
CA ALA A 634 47.34 9.58 -14.59
C ALA A 634 46.37 10.30 -13.63
N ALA A 635 46.60 11.60 -13.37
CA ALA A 635 45.71 12.43 -12.57
C ALA A 635 44.41 12.77 -13.35
N ASP A 636 44.52 13.11 -14.63
CA ASP A 636 43.34 13.38 -15.48
C ASP A 636 42.49 12.12 -15.71
N ALA A 637 43.12 10.95 -15.78
CA ALA A 637 42.43 9.66 -15.86
C ALA A 637 41.67 9.32 -14.56
N GLU A 638 42.26 9.62 -13.40
CA GLU A 638 41.61 9.48 -12.09
C GLU A 638 40.42 10.44 -11.95
N ASP A 639 40.58 11.71 -12.35
CA ASP A 639 39.49 12.68 -12.37
C ASP A 639 38.37 12.26 -13.34
N SER A 640 38.74 11.74 -14.52
CA SER A 640 37.78 11.18 -15.46
C SER A 640 37.01 10.03 -14.83
N LEU A 641 37.66 9.09 -14.14
CA LEU A 641 36.98 8.01 -13.44
C LEU A 641 35.99 8.52 -12.38
N ARG A 642 36.39 9.53 -11.59
CA ARG A 642 35.53 10.13 -10.55
C ARG A 642 34.26 10.75 -11.15
N MET A 643 34.41 11.46 -12.26
CA MET A 643 33.27 12.01 -13.00
C MET A 643 32.36 10.90 -13.56
N HIS A 644 32.94 9.86 -14.17
CA HIS A 644 32.17 8.74 -14.73
C HIS A 644 31.50 7.90 -13.64
N SER A 645 32.02 7.88 -12.41
CA SER A 645 31.37 7.22 -11.26
C SER A 645 30.02 7.84 -10.92
N VAL A 646 29.92 9.19 -10.89
CA VAL A 646 28.63 9.87 -10.70
C VAL A 646 27.66 9.56 -11.85
N LEU A 647 28.15 9.60 -13.09
CA LEU A 647 27.34 9.27 -14.27
C LEU A 647 26.83 7.83 -14.23
N LEU A 648 27.70 6.89 -13.87
CA LEU A 648 27.34 5.48 -13.75
C LEU A 648 26.22 5.29 -12.71
N ASN A 649 26.30 5.98 -11.57
CA ASN A 649 25.24 5.92 -10.56
C ASN A 649 23.92 6.53 -11.07
N LEU A 650 23.98 7.69 -11.74
CA LEU A 650 22.81 8.33 -12.34
C LEU A 650 22.12 7.41 -13.36
N LEU A 651 22.91 6.75 -14.21
CA LEU A 651 22.41 5.83 -15.23
C LEU A 651 21.90 4.52 -14.66
N ALA A 652 22.49 4.02 -13.57
CA ALA A 652 21.99 2.85 -12.86
C ALA A 652 20.55 3.09 -12.37
N TRP A 653 20.25 4.28 -11.87
CA TRP A 653 18.88 4.66 -11.49
C TRP A 653 17.94 4.83 -12.69
N VAL A 654 18.42 5.36 -13.83
CA VAL A 654 17.65 5.40 -15.09
C VAL A 654 17.26 4.00 -15.56
N VAL A 655 18.20 3.05 -15.49
CA VAL A 655 17.95 1.63 -15.78
C VAL A 655 16.95 1.04 -14.79
N LEU A 656 17.12 1.29 -13.49
CA LEU A 656 16.23 0.79 -12.44
C LEU A 656 14.79 1.28 -12.61
N LEU A 657 14.60 2.57 -12.93
CA LEU A 657 13.28 3.16 -13.21
C LEU A 657 12.66 2.62 -14.52
N SER A 658 13.47 2.09 -15.44
CA SER A 658 13.01 1.46 -16.69
C SER A 658 12.71 -0.05 -16.55
N MET A 659 13.10 -0.68 -15.43
CA MET A 659 12.90 -2.12 -15.19
C MET A 659 11.45 -2.59 -15.27
N PRO A 660 10.42 -1.84 -14.83
CA PRO A 660 9.03 -2.28 -14.96
C PRO A 660 8.63 -2.58 -16.41
N SER A 661 9.06 -1.74 -17.36
CA SER A 661 8.82 -1.95 -18.80
C SER A 661 9.53 -3.21 -19.32
N LEU A 662 10.77 -3.45 -18.87
CA LEU A 662 11.53 -4.65 -19.22
C LEU A 662 10.86 -5.92 -18.66
N ALA A 663 10.46 -5.90 -17.39
CA ALA A 663 9.81 -7.02 -16.73
C ALA A 663 8.45 -7.36 -17.38
N TYR A 664 7.68 -6.33 -17.74
CA TYR A 664 6.42 -6.50 -18.46
C TYR A 664 6.64 -7.11 -19.86
N TRP A 665 7.63 -6.60 -20.61
CA TRP A 665 7.98 -7.16 -21.92
C TRP A 665 8.45 -8.62 -21.81
N LEU A 666 9.34 -8.95 -20.86
CA LEU A 666 9.82 -10.33 -20.63
C LEU A 666 8.67 -11.30 -20.34
N LYS A 667 7.69 -10.90 -19.52
CA LYS A 667 6.51 -11.75 -19.22
C LYS A 667 5.61 -11.95 -20.44
N ASN A 668 5.51 -10.95 -21.32
CA ASN A 668 4.64 -10.98 -22.49
C ASN A 668 5.33 -11.41 -23.78
N LEU A 669 6.62 -11.78 -23.72
CA LEU A 669 7.45 -12.14 -24.87
C LEU A 669 6.86 -13.30 -25.70
N ARG A 670 6.09 -14.19 -25.06
CA ARG A 670 5.37 -15.28 -25.73
C ARG A 670 4.25 -14.80 -26.66
N TYR A 671 3.64 -13.65 -26.37
CA TYR A 671 2.48 -13.13 -27.10
C TYR A 671 2.88 -12.04 -28.10
N TYR A 672 3.75 -11.12 -27.68
CA TYR A 672 4.18 -9.98 -28.49
C TYR A 672 5.68 -9.77 -28.34
N PHE A 673 6.41 -9.83 -29.45
CA PHE A 673 7.85 -9.60 -29.47
C PHE A 673 8.21 -8.11 -29.31
N LYS A 674 7.35 -7.21 -29.81
CA LYS A 674 7.51 -5.76 -29.71
C LYS A 674 6.58 -5.20 -28.64
N LEU A 675 7.11 -4.38 -27.74
CA LEU A 675 6.28 -3.67 -26.75
C LEU A 675 5.56 -2.49 -27.43
N ASN A 676 4.22 -2.45 -27.36
CA ASN A 676 3.41 -1.36 -27.92
C ASN A 676 2.19 -1.05 -27.04
N PRO A 677 2.02 0.19 -26.53
CA PRO A 677 2.96 1.31 -26.56
C PRO A 677 4.15 1.07 -25.60
N ASP A 678 5.35 1.50 -26.01
CA ASP A 678 6.54 1.44 -25.17
C ASP A 678 6.87 2.83 -24.57
N PRO A 679 6.75 3.01 -23.24
CA PRO A 679 7.01 4.29 -22.59
C PRO A 679 8.49 4.68 -22.56
N CYS A 680 9.42 3.71 -22.65
CA CYS A 680 10.86 3.95 -22.61
C CYS A 680 11.45 4.21 -24.00
N LYS A 681 10.71 3.89 -25.07
CA LYS A 681 11.18 4.03 -26.46
C LYS A 681 11.66 5.45 -26.82
N PRO A 682 10.88 6.53 -26.65
CA PRO A 682 11.35 7.87 -27.03
C PRO A 682 12.62 8.28 -26.27
N LEU A 683 12.72 7.88 -25.00
CA LEU A 683 13.90 8.11 -24.18
C LEU A 683 15.11 7.33 -24.70
N ALA A 684 14.93 6.06 -25.08
CA ALA A 684 16.01 5.22 -25.60
C ALA A 684 16.66 5.81 -26.86
N PHE A 685 15.85 6.38 -27.78
CA PHE A 685 16.35 7.02 -29.00
C PHE A 685 17.29 8.20 -28.75
N ILE A 686 17.08 8.94 -27.65
CA ILE A 686 17.92 10.08 -27.26
C ILE A 686 19.09 9.62 -26.40
N LEU A 687 18.85 8.70 -25.46
CA LEU A 687 19.84 8.27 -24.48
C LEU A 687 20.95 7.41 -25.08
N ILE A 688 20.65 6.53 -26.05
CA ILE A 688 21.66 5.64 -26.64
C ILE A 688 22.79 6.43 -27.35
N PRO A 689 22.51 7.40 -28.24
CA PRO A 689 23.56 8.24 -28.82
C PRO A 689 24.32 9.06 -27.76
N THR A 690 23.58 9.64 -26.80
CA THR A 690 24.15 10.43 -25.69
C THR A 690 25.18 9.61 -24.90
N MET A 691 24.81 8.37 -24.56
CA MET A 691 25.66 7.42 -23.83
C MET A 691 26.92 7.02 -24.58
N ALA A 692 26.83 6.87 -25.90
CA ALA A 692 27.99 6.56 -26.72
C ALA A 692 29.01 7.70 -26.74
N VAL A 693 28.54 8.95 -26.79
CA VAL A 693 29.39 10.15 -26.68
C VAL A 693 30.01 10.25 -25.29
N LEU A 694 29.21 10.13 -24.22
CA LEU A 694 29.69 10.23 -22.83
C LEU A 694 30.77 9.20 -22.52
N GLY A 695 30.63 7.96 -23.01
CA GLY A 695 31.59 6.89 -22.73
C GLY A 695 32.99 7.09 -23.30
N ASN A 696 33.18 8.10 -24.17
CA ASN A 696 34.48 8.48 -24.72
C ASN A 696 34.92 9.88 -24.26
N THR A 697 34.21 10.48 -23.31
CA THR A 697 34.55 11.82 -22.81
C THR A 697 35.65 11.72 -21.76
N TYR A 698 36.61 12.66 -21.78
CA TYR A 698 37.63 12.80 -20.74
C TYR A 698 37.53 14.20 -20.12
N THR A 699 37.92 14.34 -18.84
CA THR A 699 37.85 15.62 -18.11
C THR A 699 38.62 16.74 -18.82
N VAL A 700 39.71 16.40 -19.50
CA VAL A 700 40.52 17.36 -20.26
C VAL A 700 39.73 18.01 -21.41
N SER A 701 38.87 17.24 -22.09
CA SER A 701 38.01 17.76 -23.16
C SER A 701 36.96 18.72 -22.60
N ILE A 702 36.29 18.31 -21.52
CA ILE A 702 35.22 19.08 -20.90
C ILE A 702 35.72 20.41 -20.31
N LYS A 703 36.93 20.44 -19.73
CA LYS A 703 37.53 21.65 -19.16
C LYS A 703 37.62 22.79 -20.18
N SER A 704 37.79 22.47 -21.47
CA SER A 704 37.91 23.47 -22.54
C SER A 704 36.56 24.02 -23.03
N SER A 705 35.45 23.41 -22.64
CA SER A 705 34.13 23.77 -23.17
C SER A 705 33.54 25.02 -22.50
N LYS A 706 33.01 25.93 -23.31
CA LYS A 706 32.29 27.13 -22.85
C LYS A 706 30.93 26.79 -22.21
N LEU A 707 30.38 25.60 -22.49
CA LEU A 707 29.08 25.15 -21.97
C LEU A 707 29.14 24.57 -20.56
N LEU A 708 30.34 24.31 -20.02
CA LEU A 708 30.52 23.65 -18.73
C LEU A 708 29.86 24.41 -17.58
N LYS A 709 29.96 25.75 -17.56
CA LYS A 709 29.31 26.59 -16.54
C LYS A 709 27.79 26.41 -16.56
N THR A 710 27.19 26.51 -17.74
CA THR A 710 25.74 26.34 -17.93
C THR A 710 25.31 24.92 -17.55
N ALA A 711 26.03 23.89 -18.00
CA ALA A 711 25.75 22.49 -17.67
C ALA A 711 25.75 22.22 -16.15
N SER A 712 26.68 22.85 -15.41
CA SER A 712 26.74 22.72 -13.94
C SER A 712 25.56 23.41 -13.22
N GLN A 713 25.10 24.57 -13.73
CA GLN A 713 24.03 25.36 -13.10
C GLN A 713 22.63 24.77 -13.34
N VAL A 714 22.42 24.10 -14.47
CA VAL A 714 21.13 23.50 -14.86
C VAL A 714 20.77 22.29 -13.97
N ALA A 715 21.72 21.64 -13.31
CA ALA A 715 21.46 20.49 -12.46
C ALA A 715 20.54 20.80 -11.26
N LEU A 716 20.67 21.98 -10.65
CA LEU A 716 19.85 22.41 -9.51
C LEU A 716 18.36 22.57 -9.86
N PRO A 717 17.96 23.38 -10.86
CA PRO A 717 16.55 23.51 -11.22
C PRO A 717 15.93 22.19 -11.70
N LEU A 718 16.73 21.31 -12.33
CA LEU A 718 16.26 19.96 -12.68
C LEU A 718 16.04 19.07 -11.45
N ALA A 719 16.92 19.14 -10.45
CA ALA A 719 16.72 18.43 -9.17
C ALA A 719 15.44 18.90 -8.45
N VAL A 720 15.17 20.21 -8.46
CA VAL A 720 13.88 20.78 -8.00
C VAL A 720 12.71 20.27 -8.84
N GLY A 721 12.85 20.22 -10.17
CA GLY A 721 11.83 19.67 -11.06
C GLY A 721 11.51 18.20 -10.79
N VAL A 722 12.52 17.39 -10.47
CA VAL A 722 12.37 15.97 -10.14
C VAL A 722 11.52 15.78 -8.88
N THR A 723 11.77 16.54 -7.82
CA THR A 723 10.98 16.44 -6.59
C THR A 723 9.59 17.06 -6.76
N ALA A 724 9.47 18.15 -7.52
CA ALA A 724 8.20 18.83 -7.82
C ALA A 724 7.23 18.00 -8.67
N PHE A 725 7.73 17.28 -9.68
CA PHE A 725 6.89 16.62 -10.70
C PHE A 725 7.10 15.11 -10.82
N GLY A 726 8.11 14.56 -10.13
CA GLY A 726 8.45 13.13 -10.17
C GLY A 726 8.08 12.36 -8.91
N SER A 727 7.66 13.04 -7.83
CA SER A 727 7.36 12.42 -6.53
C SER A 727 6.12 11.52 -6.54
N ALA A 728 5.11 11.82 -7.36
CA ALA A 728 3.96 10.96 -7.59
C ALA A 728 4.06 10.24 -8.94
N HIS A 729 4.70 10.87 -9.92
CA HIS A 729 4.76 10.40 -11.30
C HIS A 729 6.20 10.04 -11.73
N LEU A 730 6.71 8.90 -11.24
CA LEU A 730 8.09 8.46 -11.44
C LEU A 730 8.55 8.42 -12.91
N TYR A 731 7.66 8.18 -13.87
CA TYR A 731 8.03 8.18 -15.30
C TYR A 731 8.57 9.54 -15.78
N ARG A 732 8.16 10.65 -15.14
CA ARG A 732 8.65 12.01 -15.47
C ARG A 732 10.09 12.23 -15.03
N VAL A 733 10.55 11.50 -13.99
CA VAL A 733 11.93 11.59 -13.47
C VAL A 733 12.97 11.28 -14.54
N LEU A 734 12.67 10.29 -15.40
CA LEU A 734 13.51 9.93 -16.54
C LEU A 734 13.70 11.10 -17.52
N GLY A 735 12.66 11.93 -17.70
CA GLY A 735 12.71 13.17 -18.47
C GLY A 735 13.70 14.19 -17.91
N PHE A 736 13.71 14.39 -16.60
CA PHE A 736 14.66 15.33 -15.98
C PHE A 736 16.10 14.81 -15.97
N ALA A 737 16.28 13.48 -15.91
CA ALA A 737 17.60 12.86 -15.88
C ALA A 737 18.36 12.92 -17.22
N PHE A 738 17.68 13.03 -18.37
CA PHE A 738 18.37 13.06 -19.67
C PHE A 738 18.95 14.44 -20.01
N VAL A 739 18.29 15.54 -19.63
CA VAL A 739 18.74 16.91 -19.95
C VAL A 739 20.19 17.18 -19.51
N PRO A 740 20.62 16.85 -18.28
CA PRO A 740 22.00 17.09 -17.84
C PRO A 740 22.98 16.13 -18.49
N LEU A 741 22.57 14.91 -18.85
CA LEU A 741 23.38 13.96 -19.62
C LEU A 741 23.63 14.47 -21.04
N LEU A 742 22.60 14.99 -21.71
CA LEU A 742 22.71 15.56 -23.05
C LEU A 742 23.59 16.82 -23.04
N LEU A 743 23.38 17.73 -22.08
CA LEU A 743 24.24 18.91 -21.92
C LEU A 743 25.71 18.51 -21.68
N HIS A 744 25.95 17.47 -20.87
CA HIS A 744 27.29 16.95 -20.66
C HIS A 744 27.89 16.36 -21.95
N ALA A 745 27.12 15.65 -22.77
CA ALA A 745 27.57 15.16 -24.07
C ALA A 745 27.98 16.32 -25.00
N LEU A 746 27.17 17.39 -25.01
CA LEU A 746 27.41 18.57 -25.83
C LEU A 746 28.68 19.32 -25.41
N CYS A 747 29.01 19.35 -24.12
CA CYS A 747 30.29 19.89 -23.65
C CYS A 747 31.53 19.15 -24.19
N ASN A 748 31.39 17.92 -24.70
CA ASN A 748 32.50 17.21 -25.33
C ASN A 748 32.63 17.53 -26.84
N LEU A 749 31.55 18.00 -27.47
CA LEU A 749 31.48 18.30 -28.90
C LEU A 749 31.84 19.76 -29.21
N MET A 750 31.62 20.66 -28.25
CA MET A 750 31.82 22.12 -28.36
C MET A 750 32.88 22.61 -27.37
#